data_AF-A0A964UXA4-F1
#
_entry.id   AF-A0A964UXA4-F1
#
_cell.length_a   1.000
_cell.length_b   1.000
_cell.length_c   1.000
_cell.angle_alpha   90.00
_cell.angle_beta   90.00
_cell.angle_gamma   90.00
#
_symmetry.space_group_name_H-M   'P 1'
#
loop_
_entity.id
_entity.type
_entity.pdbx_description
1 polymer ?
#
loop_
_entity_poly.entity_id
_entity_poly.type
_entity_poly.pdbx_seq_one_letter_code
_entity_poly.pdbx_strand_id
1 'polypeptide(L)'
;MPSSQARAGREAAPRRHRGALRRTGEWCARHCVTVLVVWVAALVGLQVLQHTYGGDYSDDFSLPGTQSQEGIDVLKAHAPQAGGYSAQVVLNDADKPLTSVSDQIATAVTDLQKLPDVLSAQSPLPPPGTTPPKPPDPNTGPLSTDQKTAYITVRFSVQPSTLDPSYLDGVDSAVQPLRSAGVKVEYGGSLGELARPEADDRSSEAIGFGVAIVVLLIGFGSLAAAVLPLVTALVCAVCGLALLGLLAAAATFATVSPTLATMIGIGVGIDYALFLVTRHRQHLVDGQDPVAAAGNAAATSGHAVLLSGCTVIIALSGLWVSGIGFIGKLGLAAAVTVVTAVIGALTLVPAVLGLLGRRIDRLHVRTPVAETVPAQEGSTGETAGKATGGGGWHRYAQRVERRPWWFLGFGVALLAVLSFPVFFIQLGHIGDGADPKSFTDRRAFDLMSEAFGPGSNGPLTLVIDQSKVPSADRSALVEQAQKALTDVPDTTVITPLTATSDGDVLTGTAYSVAAPQDERTTSLVNRLTDDVLPQAVSGTDASTYVTGTTAAQVDFLDIVSSRLPLIIAVVVGLAFLVILAVFRGLLVAVKAAVLNVLSIAASYGVVVAVFQWGWGGPALGVSGDVPIESYVPMMMFAIVFGLSMDYEIFLLSRIHEAWVNTGDPKASVAHALEITARVITCAALIMVSVFAAFIISDNIVVKMLGLGLAASVLIDATVVRLLLVPAVMTLLGRAAWWTPRPLDRILPHLSAEGSAEPPPERTP
;
A
#
# COMPACT_ATOMS: atom_id res chain seq x y z
N MET A 1 -7.29 67.70 -47.93
CA MET A 1 -8.16 67.48 -46.75
C MET A 1 -9.59 67.83 -47.16
N PRO A 2 -10.66 67.08 -46.78
CA PRO A 2 -10.71 65.92 -45.88
C PRO A 2 -11.57 64.69 -46.34
N SER A 3 -11.50 63.66 -45.48
CA SER A 3 -12.47 62.57 -45.14
C SER A 3 -12.84 61.50 -46.19
N SER A 4 -12.44 60.22 -46.05
CA SER A 4 -12.72 59.22 -44.98
C SER A 4 -14.14 58.63 -45.05
N GLN A 5 -14.24 57.38 -45.52
CA GLN A 5 -14.84 56.24 -44.79
C GLN A 5 -14.81 54.96 -45.65
N ALA A 6 -13.73 54.19 -45.50
CA ALA A 6 -13.68 52.81 -45.93
C ALA A 6 -14.42 51.94 -44.91
N ARG A 7 -15.40 51.17 -45.38
CA ARG A 7 -16.03 50.08 -44.62
C ARG A 7 -14.97 49.01 -44.35
N ALA A 8 -14.34 49.06 -43.18
CA ALA A 8 -13.58 47.94 -42.65
C ALA A 8 -14.58 46.91 -42.11
N GLY A 9 -14.60 45.73 -42.74
CA GLY A 9 -15.32 44.57 -42.26
C GLY A 9 -14.86 44.22 -40.85
N ARG A 10 -15.83 43.93 -39.98
CA ARG A 10 -15.58 43.15 -38.77
C ARG A 10 -15.12 41.76 -39.22
N GLU A 11 -13.81 41.59 -39.37
CA GLU A 11 -13.21 40.26 -39.38
C GLU A 11 -13.57 39.61 -38.04
N ALA A 12 -14.40 38.57 -38.14
CA ALA A 12 -14.71 37.71 -37.02
C ALA A 12 -13.38 37.15 -36.51
N ALA A 13 -12.98 37.55 -35.30
CA ALA A 13 -11.82 36.99 -34.62
C ALA A 13 -11.88 35.46 -34.71
N PRO A 14 -10.81 34.79 -35.17
CA PRO A 14 -10.82 33.35 -35.31
C PRO A 14 -11.14 32.73 -33.95
N ARG A 15 -12.12 31.83 -33.92
CA ARG A 15 -12.51 31.08 -32.71
C ARG A 15 -11.30 30.26 -32.24
N ARG A 16 -10.46 30.84 -31.39
CA ARG A 16 -9.34 30.18 -30.71
C ARG A 16 -9.88 28.93 -30.01
N HIS A 17 -9.46 27.75 -30.45
CA HIS A 17 -9.78 26.50 -29.77
C HIS A 17 -9.06 26.47 -28.41
N ARG A 18 -9.65 27.12 -27.40
CA ARG A 18 -9.22 26.98 -26.00
C ARG A 18 -9.36 25.50 -25.62
N GLY A 19 -8.26 24.85 -25.22
CA GLY A 19 -8.24 23.45 -24.80
C GLY A 19 -9.26 23.15 -23.70
N ALA A 20 -9.76 21.91 -23.66
CA ALA A 20 -10.85 21.50 -22.77
C ALA A 20 -10.55 21.80 -21.29
N LEU A 21 -9.34 21.46 -20.81
CA LEU A 21 -8.90 21.71 -19.43
C LEU A 21 -8.92 23.20 -19.06
N ARG A 22 -8.51 24.08 -19.98
CA ARG A 22 -8.59 25.54 -19.77
C ARG A 22 -10.02 25.99 -19.54
N ARG A 23 -10.97 25.49 -20.36
CA ARG A 23 -12.39 25.84 -20.24
C ARG A 23 -12.98 25.35 -18.92
N THR A 24 -12.64 24.13 -18.52
CA THR A 24 -13.07 23.55 -17.23
C THR A 24 -12.54 24.38 -16.06
N GLY A 25 -11.24 24.73 -16.07
CA GLY A 25 -10.62 25.57 -15.04
C GLY A 25 -11.24 26.98 -14.97
N GLU A 26 -11.41 27.65 -16.11
CA GLU A 26 -12.09 28.97 -16.17
C GLU A 26 -13.54 28.87 -15.66
N TRP A 27 -14.28 27.82 -16.04
CA TRP A 27 -15.67 27.63 -15.62
C TRP A 27 -15.79 27.41 -14.12
N CYS A 28 -14.94 26.54 -13.55
CA CYS A 28 -14.91 26.26 -12.12
C CYS A 28 -14.53 27.51 -11.31
N ALA A 29 -13.54 28.27 -11.78
CA ALA A 29 -13.12 29.51 -11.13
C ALA A 29 -14.20 30.61 -11.18
N ARG A 30 -14.99 30.71 -12.25
CA ARG A 30 -16.12 31.66 -12.36
C ARG A 30 -17.31 31.25 -11.50
N HIS A 31 -17.63 29.97 -11.44
CA HIS A 31 -18.78 29.44 -10.71
C HIS A 31 -18.33 28.77 -9.40
N CYS A 32 -17.37 29.39 -8.71
CA CYS A 32 -16.70 28.79 -7.55
C CYS A 32 -17.69 28.37 -6.46
N VAL A 33 -18.72 29.18 -6.19
CA VAL A 33 -19.76 28.86 -5.20
C VAL A 33 -20.56 27.63 -5.60
N THR A 34 -20.96 27.52 -6.87
CA THR A 34 -21.71 26.36 -7.37
C THR A 34 -20.88 25.08 -7.26
N VAL A 35 -19.61 25.12 -7.67
CA VAL A 35 -18.71 23.96 -7.58
C VAL A 35 -18.49 23.54 -6.13
N LEU A 36 -18.29 24.50 -5.22
CA LEU A 36 -18.16 24.21 -3.79
C LEU A 36 -19.42 23.59 -3.21
N VAL A 37 -20.59 24.12 -3.54
CA VAL A 37 -21.88 23.55 -3.09
C VAL A 37 -22.07 22.13 -3.64
N VAL A 38 -21.70 21.88 -4.90
CA VAL A 38 -21.77 20.52 -5.49
C VAL A 38 -20.83 19.56 -4.77
N TRP A 39 -19.60 19.96 -4.46
CA TRP A 39 -18.66 19.13 -3.70
C TRP A 39 -19.11 18.87 -2.28
N VAL A 40 -19.65 19.89 -1.58
CA VAL A 40 -20.21 19.72 -0.24
C VAL A 40 -21.44 18.81 -0.27
N ALA A 41 -22.33 18.98 -1.26
CA ALA A 41 -23.50 18.13 -1.44
C ALA A 41 -23.09 16.69 -1.80
N ALA A 42 -22.06 16.51 -2.63
CA ALA A 42 -21.50 15.19 -2.93
C ALA A 42 -20.89 14.55 -1.69
N LEU A 43 -20.13 15.30 -0.88
CA LEU A 43 -19.55 14.82 0.37
C LEU A 43 -20.65 14.35 1.33
N VAL A 44 -21.64 15.21 1.60
CA VAL A 44 -22.75 14.87 2.51
C VAL A 44 -23.57 13.72 1.95
N GLY A 45 -23.90 13.74 0.66
CA GLY A 45 -24.66 12.68 0.00
C GLY A 45 -23.95 11.34 0.03
N LEU A 46 -22.67 11.30 -0.31
CA LEU A 46 -21.86 10.07 -0.27
C LEU A 46 -21.70 9.53 1.15
N GLN A 47 -21.52 10.40 2.15
CA GLN A 47 -21.45 9.98 3.56
C GLN A 47 -22.77 9.39 4.05
N VAL A 48 -23.91 10.00 3.71
CA VAL A 48 -25.23 9.45 4.03
C VAL A 48 -25.44 8.11 3.33
N LEU A 49 -25.09 8.01 2.05
CA LEU A 49 -25.19 6.76 1.29
C LEU A 49 -24.28 5.68 1.88
N GLN A 50 -23.02 5.99 2.20
CA GLN A 50 -22.08 5.06 2.81
C GLN A 50 -22.59 4.57 4.16
N HIS A 51 -23.14 5.45 5.01
CA HIS A 51 -23.64 5.03 6.32
C HIS A 51 -24.90 4.15 6.23
N THR A 52 -25.68 4.27 5.15
CA THR A 52 -26.92 3.53 4.96
C THR A 52 -26.78 2.26 4.12
N TYR A 53 -25.84 2.25 3.18
CA TYR A 53 -25.64 1.18 2.20
C TYR A 53 -24.21 0.70 2.10
N GLY A 54 -23.28 1.21 2.91
CA GLY A 54 -21.89 0.79 2.91
C GLY A 54 -21.75 -0.66 3.36
N GLY A 55 -20.78 -1.36 2.79
CA GLY A 55 -20.43 -2.71 3.22
C GLY A 55 -19.31 -2.70 4.26
N ASP A 56 -19.14 -3.86 4.90
CA ASP A 56 -18.09 -4.10 5.88
C ASP A 56 -16.76 -4.47 5.20
N TYR A 57 -15.67 -4.25 5.92
CA TYR A 57 -14.33 -4.66 5.50
C TYR A 57 -13.96 -5.93 6.24
N SER A 58 -13.39 -6.91 5.53
CA SER A 58 -12.98 -8.17 6.13
C SER A 58 -11.77 -8.75 5.42
N ASP A 59 -10.87 -9.31 6.22
CA ASP A 59 -9.70 -10.05 5.73
C ASP A 59 -10.06 -11.51 5.47
N ASP A 60 -10.89 -11.72 4.44
CA ASP A 60 -11.20 -13.05 3.91
C ASP A 60 -10.15 -13.45 2.87
N PHE A 61 -9.27 -14.36 3.28
CA PHE A 61 -8.19 -14.92 2.45
C PHE A 61 -8.62 -16.17 1.69
N SER A 62 -9.87 -16.28 1.25
CA SER A 62 -10.26 -17.37 0.35
C SER A 62 -9.49 -17.28 -0.98
N LEU A 63 -8.68 -18.31 -1.25
CA LEU A 63 -7.91 -18.47 -2.48
C LEU A 63 -8.44 -19.68 -3.23
N PRO A 64 -9.42 -19.51 -4.14
CA PRO A 64 -9.98 -20.62 -4.90
C PRO A 64 -8.89 -21.34 -5.72
N GLY A 65 -8.87 -22.67 -5.64
CA GLY A 65 -7.92 -23.51 -6.36
C GLY A 65 -6.54 -23.64 -5.69
N THR A 66 -6.42 -23.26 -4.41
CA THR A 66 -5.25 -23.64 -3.60
C THR A 66 -5.49 -24.93 -2.87
N GLN A 67 -4.39 -25.63 -2.59
CA GLN A 67 -4.41 -26.90 -1.88
C GLN A 67 -5.03 -26.71 -0.48
N SER A 68 -4.64 -25.67 0.26
CA SER A 68 -5.16 -25.41 1.60
C SER A 68 -6.69 -25.23 1.61
N GLN A 69 -7.24 -24.50 0.64
CA GLN A 69 -8.67 -24.28 0.49
C GLN A 69 -9.42 -25.55 0.12
N GLU A 70 -8.90 -26.34 -0.84
CA GLU A 70 -9.48 -27.64 -1.19
C GLU A 70 -9.52 -28.59 0.02
N GLY A 71 -8.48 -28.57 0.87
CA GLY A 71 -8.46 -29.32 2.12
C GLY A 71 -9.55 -28.88 3.11
N ILE A 72 -9.82 -27.58 3.23
CA ILE A 72 -10.94 -27.06 4.04
C ILE A 72 -12.27 -27.54 3.46
N ASP A 73 -12.44 -27.51 2.14
CA ASP A 73 -13.69 -27.88 1.48
C ASP A 73 -13.98 -29.39 1.65
N VAL A 74 -12.96 -30.24 1.56
CA VAL A 74 -13.04 -31.67 1.89
C VAL A 74 -13.42 -31.89 3.35
N LEU A 75 -12.80 -31.16 4.28
CA LEU A 75 -13.16 -31.23 5.70
C LEU A 75 -14.60 -30.76 5.95
N LYS A 76 -15.06 -29.69 5.30
CA LYS A 76 -16.45 -29.22 5.41
C LYS A 76 -17.46 -30.26 4.90
N ALA A 77 -17.10 -31.01 3.86
CA ALA A 77 -17.96 -32.04 3.29
C ALA A 77 -18.06 -33.30 4.18
N HIS A 78 -16.96 -33.75 4.77
CA HIS A 78 -16.88 -35.04 5.49
C HIS A 78 -16.80 -34.92 7.02
N ALA A 79 -16.52 -33.72 7.54
CA ALA A 79 -16.46 -33.42 8.97
C ALA A 79 -16.87 -31.95 9.23
N PRO A 80 -18.17 -31.59 9.11
CA PRO A 80 -18.63 -30.20 9.22
C PRO A 80 -18.24 -29.54 10.55
N GLN A 81 -18.20 -30.33 11.63
CA GLN A 81 -17.76 -29.89 12.97
C GLN A 81 -16.26 -29.59 13.05
N ALA A 82 -15.47 -30.05 12.08
CA ALA A 82 -14.03 -29.82 11.98
C ALA A 82 -13.63 -28.79 10.91
N GLY A 83 -14.50 -28.51 9.94
CA GLY A 83 -14.26 -27.59 8.82
C GLY A 83 -14.55 -26.10 9.09
N GLY A 84 -14.85 -25.71 10.33
CA GLY A 84 -15.10 -24.32 10.73
C GLY A 84 -13.82 -23.52 11.06
N TYR A 85 -13.94 -22.19 11.15
CA TYR A 85 -12.85 -21.29 11.54
C TYR A 85 -12.52 -21.51 13.02
N SER A 86 -11.26 -21.83 13.34
CA SER A 86 -10.84 -22.04 14.72
C SER A 86 -10.28 -20.77 15.35
N ALA A 87 -10.68 -20.49 16.59
CA ALA A 87 -10.02 -19.55 17.49
C ALA A 87 -9.67 -20.22 18.81
N GLN A 88 -8.71 -19.65 19.55
CA GLN A 88 -8.25 -20.21 20.82
C GLN A 88 -8.58 -19.24 21.96
N VAL A 89 -9.12 -19.78 23.05
CA VAL A 89 -9.23 -19.07 24.33
C VAL A 89 -8.17 -19.64 25.26
N VAL A 90 -7.11 -18.89 25.49
CA VAL A 90 -5.94 -19.31 26.27
C VAL A 90 -6.17 -18.97 27.74
N LEU A 91 -5.95 -19.97 28.59
CA LEU A 91 -6.12 -19.94 30.03
C LEU A 91 -4.75 -20.06 30.68
N ASN A 92 -4.45 -19.20 31.66
CA ASN A 92 -3.23 -19.29 32.44
C ASN A 92 -3.47 -18.97 33.92
N ASP A 93 -2.96 -19.81 34.81
CA ASP A 93 -2.87 -19.55 36.24
C ASP A 93 -1.42 -19.76 36.68
N ALA A 94 -0.77 -18.69 37.14
CA ALA A 94 0.64 -18.71 37.50
C ALA A 94 0.93 -19.55 38.76
N ASP A 95 -0.06 -19.71 39.65
CA ASP A 95 0.13 -20.25 41.00
C ASP A 95 -0.48 -21.64 41.16
N LYS A 96 -1.61 -21.92 40.51
CA LYS A 96 -2.37 -23.16 40.67
C LYS A 96 -2.51 -23.93 39.36
N PRO A 97 -2.62 -25.28 39.41
CA PRO A 97 -2.97 -26.05 38.23
C PRO A 97 -4.43 -25.77 37.82
N LEU A 98 -4.69 -25.68 36.52
CA LEU A 98 -6.01 -25.44 35.94
C LEU A 98 -7.00 -26.58 36.22
N THR A 99 -6.52 -27.76 36.62
CA THR A 99 -7.36 -28.85 37.12
C THR A 99 -8.14 -28.47 38.39
N SER A 100 -7.66 -27.49 39.17
CA SER A 100 -8.34 -26.96 40.36
C SER A 100 -9.60 -26.15 40.05
N VAL A 101 -9.75 -25.68 38.81
CA VAL A 101 -10.88 -24.88 38.31
C VAL A 101 -11.63 -25.60 37.19
N SER A 102 -11.62 -26.93 37.23
CA SER A 102 -12.21 -27.79 36.20
C SER A 102 -13.71 -27.56 35.98
N ASP A 103 -14.48 -27.31 37.05
CA ASP A 103 -15.91 -26.99 36.97
C ASP A 103 -16.16 -25.66 36.24
N GLN A 104 -15.31 -24.65 36.49
CA GLN A 104 -15.39 -23.35 35.82
C GLN A 104 -15.01 -23.47 34.35
N ILE A 105 -14.02 -24.30 34.01
CA ILE A 105 -13.64 -24.58 32.60
C ILE A 105 -14.79 -25.27 31.88
N ALA A 106 -15.41 -26.28 32.48
CA ALA A 106 -16.55 -26.98 31.90
C ALA A 106 -17.75 -26.03 31.68
N THR A 107 -18.00 -25.13 32.63
CA THR A 107 -19.03 -24.09 32.52
C THR A 107 -18.73 -23.15 31.35
N ALA A 108 -17.50 -22.63 31.26
CA ALA A 108 -17.10 -21.72 30.18
C ALA A 108 -17.19 -22.39 28.79
N VAL A 109 -16.76 -23.64 28.66
CA VAL A 109 -16.89 -24.41 27.41
C VAL A 109 -18.36 -24.56 27.01
N THR A 110 -19.22 -24.88 27.98
CA THR A 110 -20.66 -25.05 27.73
C THR A 110 -21.31 -23.73 27.32
N ASP A 111 -20.92 -22.62 27.93
CA ASP A 111 -21.49 -21.31 27.62
C ASP A 111 -20.96 -20.76 26.29
N LEU A 112 -19.68 -20.97 25.97
CA LEU A 112 -19.12 -20.67 24.65
C LEU A 112 -19.83 -21.47 23.55
N GLN A 113 -20.16 -22.74 23.80
CA GLN A 113 -20.88 -23.58 22.83
C GLN A 113 -22.33 -23.11 22.58
N LYS A 114 -22.92 -22.32 23.48
CA LYS A 114 -24.27 -21.77 23.30
C LYS A 114 -24.29 -20.47 22.48
N LEU A 115 -23.14 -19.86 22.23
CA LEU A 115 -23.07 -18.64 21.45
C LEU A 115 -23.50 -18.90 20.00
N PRO A 116 -24.16 -17.91 19.35
CA PRO A 116 -24.50 -18.03 17.94
C PRO A 116 -23.22 -18.22 17.11
N ASP A 117 -23.32 -18.93 16.01
CA ASP A 117 -22.22 -19.22 15.07
C ASP A 117 -21.08 -20.10 15.61
N VAL A 118 -21.14 -20.58 16.87
CA VAL A 118 -20.20 -21.59 17.39
C VAL A 118 -20.66 -22.99 16.98
N LEU A 119 -19.83 -23.69 16.22
CA LEU A 119 -20.04 -25.09 15.83
C LEU A 119 -19.66 -26.05 16.97
N SER A 120 -18.51 -25.82 17.60
CA SER A 120 -18.00 -26.66 18.67
C SER A 120 -17.03 -25.91 19.57
N ALA A 121 -17.03 -26.21 20.86
CA ALA A 121 -16.00 -25.77 21.80
C ALA A 121 -15.37 -27.00 22.47
N GLN A 122 -14.06 -27.17 22.33
CA GLN A 122 -13.33 -28.32 22.85
C GLN A 122 -12.71 -28.00 24.21
N SER A 123 -13.07 -28.78 25.23
CA SER A 123 -12.48 -28.69 26.56
C SER A 123 -10.99 -29.05 26.54
N PRO A 124 -10.12 -28.27 27.22
CA PRO A 124 -8.73 -28.62 27.40
C PRO A 124 -8.51 -29.74 28.42
N LEU A 125 -9.48 -29.97 29.30
CA LEU A 125 -9.40 -30.99 30.33
C LEU A 125 -10.08 -32.28 29.86
N PRO A 126 -9.50 -33.45 30.19
CA PRO A 126 -10.16 -34.72 29.96
C PRO A 126 -11.45 -34.82 30.80
N PRO A 127 -12.39 -35.70 30.41
CA PRO A 127 -13.61 -35.92 31.18
C PRO A 127 -13.34 -36.24 32.66
N PRO A 128 -14.19 -35.78 33.61
CA PRO A 128 -14.01 -36.05 35.03
C PRO A 128 -13.83 -37.55 35.31
N GLY A 129 -12.77 -37.91 36.04
CA GLY A 129 -12.46 -39.31 36.39
C GLY A 129 -11.61 -40.07 35.37
N THR A 130 -11.19 -39.44 34.27
CA THR A 130 -10.22 -40.02 33.32
C THR A 130 -8.85 -39.37 33.49
N THR A 131 -7.80 -40.18 33.63
CA THR A 131 -6.42 -39.68 33.46
C THR A 131 -6.22 -39.32 31.99
N PRO A 132 -5.74 -38.11 31.66
CA PRO A 132 -5.46 -37.77 30.28
C PRO A 132 -4.46 -38.81 29.73
N PRO A 133 -4.66 -39.35 28.53
CA PRO A 133 -3.65 -40.17 27.90
C PRO A 133 -2.36 -39.34 27.89
N LYS A 134 -1.27 -39.90 28.42
CA LYS A 134 0.03 -39.22 28.40
C LYS A 134 0.31 -38.92 26.92
N PRO A 135 0.34 -37.64 26.50
CA PRO A 135 0.61 -37.34 25.11
C PRO A 135 1.96 -37.95 24.72
N PRO A 136 2.12 -38.40 23.47
CA PRO A 136 3.35 -39.04 23.02
C PRO A 136 4.59 -38.15 23.27
N ASP A 137 4.39 -36.83 23.24
CA ASP A 137 5.38 -35.81 23.59
C ASP A 137 4.85 -34.79 24.62
N PRO A 138 5.72 -34.25 25.50
CA PRO A 138 5.35 -33.15 26.39
C PRO A 138 4.84 -31.96 25.58
N ASN A 139 3.70 -31.39 26.00
CA ASN A 139 3.05 -30.21 25.41
C ASN A 139 2.38 -30.40 24.01
N THR A 140 1.90 -31.61 23.68
CA THR A 140 1.20 -31.87 22.40
C THR A 140 -0.32 -32.03 22.55
N GLY A 141 -0.89 -31.44 23.61
CA GLY A 141 -2.33 -31.43 23.89
C GLY A 141 -2.80 -30.07 24.42
N PRO A 142 -4.10 -29.91 24.70
CA PRO A 142 -4.68 -28.62 25.08
C PRO A 142 -4.37 -28.17 26.52
N LEU A 143 -3.55 -28.94 27.26
CA LEU A 143 -3.08 -28.64 28.60
C LEU A 143 -1.55 -28.82 28.65
N SER A 144 -0.86 -27.83 29.21
CA SER A 144 0.59 -27.82 29.36
C SER A 144 1.09 -28.88 30.33
N THR A 145 2.37 -29.24 30.24
CA THR A 145 2.99 -30.26 31.12
C THR A 145 2.96 -29.85 32.60
N ASP A 146 3.04 -28.54 32.90
CA ASP A 146 2.93 -27.99 34.25
C ASP A 146 1.47 -27.78 34.72
N GLN A 147 0.49 -28.08 33.86
CA GLN A 147 -0.94 -27.90 34.07
C GLN A 147 -1.38 -26.45 34.38
N LYS A 148 -0.53 -25.46 34.12
CA LYS A 148 -0.80 -24.04 34.42
C LYS A 148 -1.34 -23.26 33.23
N THR A 149 -1.11 -23.75 32.01
CA THR A 149 -1.58 -23.13 30.77
C THR A 149 -2.40 -24.13 29.98
N ALA A 150 -3.54 -23.70 29.46
CA ALA A 150 -4.41 -24.51 28.63
C ALA A 150 -5.08 -23.65 27.56
N TYR A 151 -5.65 -24.26 26.53
CA TYR A 151 -6.45 -23.53 25.55
C TYR A 151 -7.76 -24.26 25.23
N ILE A 152 -8.84 -23.51 25.13
CA ILE A 152 -10.12 -23.98 24.60
C ILE A 152 -10.12 -23.69 23.10
N THR A 153 -10.26 -24.72 22.27
CA THR A 153 -10.44 -24.53 20.82
C THR A 153 -11.92 -24.33 20.52
N VAL A 154 -12.28 -23.15 20.02
CA VAL A 154 -13.65 -22.82 19.60
C VAL A 154 -13.68 -22.78 18.08
N ARG A 155 -14.62 -23.49 17.46
CA ARG A 155 -14.84 -23.49 16.01
C ARG A 155 -16.12 -22.73 15.68
N PHE A 156 -16.03 -21.87 14.67
CA PHE A 156 -17.11 -21.00 14.22
C PHE A 156 -17.54 -21.34 12.79
N SER A 157 -18.82 -21.13 12.48
CA SER A 157 -19.38 -21.24 11.13
C SER A 157 -18.95 -20.11 10.22
N VAL A 158 -18.67 -18.93 10.80
CA VAL A 158 -18.18 -17.73 10.11
C VAL A 158 -16.86 -17.29 10.73
N GLN A 159 -16.10 -16.44 10.04
CA GLN A 159 -14.83 -15.94 10.55
C GLN A 159 -15.11 -14.95 11.71
N PRO A 160 -14.62 -15.22 12.94
CA PRO A 160 -14.92 -14.40 14.11
C PRO A 160 -14.62 -12.91 13.96
N SER A 161 -13.55 -12.53 13.23
CA SER A 161 -13.20 -11.13 13.01
C SER A 161 -14.19 -10.34 12.14
N THR A 162 -15.18 -11.01 11.53
CA THR A 162 -16.27 -10.36 10.79
C THR A 162 -17.53 -10.13 11.62
N LEU A 163 -17.56 -10.63 12.86
CA LEU A 163 -18.68 -10.45 13.77
C LEU A 163 -18.68 -9.03 14.34
N ASP A 164 -19.85 -8.57 14.79
CA ASP A 164 -19.96 -7.28 15.48
C ASP A 164 -19.16 -7.31 16.80
N PRO A 165 -18.43 -6.24 17.18
CA PRO A 165 -17.68 -6.19 18.44
C PRO A 165 -18.51 -6.50 19.69
N SER A 166 -19.82 -6.24 19.68
CA SER A 166 -20.74 -6.62 20.77
C SER A 166 -20.83 -8.14 21.00
N TYR A 167 -20.40 -8.97 20.04
CA TYR A 167 -20.28 -10.42 20.21
C TYR A 167 -19.32 -10.77 21.36
N LEU A 168 -18.29 -9.94 21.60
CA LEU A 168 -17.33 -10.14 22.68
C LEU A 168 -17.97 -10.05 24.06
N ASP A 169 -19.07 -9.32 24.24
CA ASP A 169 -19.79 -9.27 25.52
C ASP A 169 -20.31 -10.67 25.91
N GLY A 170 -20.73 -11.46 24.90
CA GLY A 170 -21.16 -12.85 25.08
C GLY A 170 -19.98 -13.77 25.45
N VAL A 171 -18.84 -13.59 24.77
CA VAL A 171 -17.61 -14.35 25.04
C VAL A 171 -17.06 -14.02 26.43
N ASP A 172 -16.96 -12.74 26.78
CA ASP A 172 -16.54 -12.26 28.09
C ASP A 172 -17.46 -12.77 29.20
N SER A 173 -18.78 -12.79 28.96
CA SER A 173 -19.74 -13.37 29.91
C SER A 173 -19.53 -14.87 30.11
N ALA A 174 -19.24 -15.61 29.04
CA ALA A 174 -18.99 -17.06 29.11
C ALA A 174 -17.72 -17.40 29.89
N VAL A 175 -16.66 -16.59 29.79
CA VAL A 175 -15.39 -16.83 30.51
C VAL A 175 -15.31 -16.13 31.87
N GLN A 176 -16.30 -15.32 32.23
CA GLN A 176 -16.32 -14.58 33.50
C GLN A 176 -16.16 -15.46 34.76
N PRO A 177 -16.70 -16.70 34.83
CA PRO A 177 -16.44 -17.60 35.95
C PRO A 177 -14.96 -17.93 36.15
N LEU A 178 -14.18 -18.03 35.05
CA LEU A 178 -12.74 -18.29 35.09
C LEU A 178 -11.97 -17.07 35.59
N ARG A 179 -12.29 -15.88 35.06
CA ARG A 179 -11.69 -14.61 35.50
C ARG A 179 -11.94 -14.37 36.99
N SER A 180 -13.16 -14.67 37.46
CA SER A 180 -13.55 -14.55 38.88
C SER A 180 -12.79 -15.53 39.79
N ALA A 181 -12.36 -16.68 39.26
CA ALA A 181 -11.53 -17.65 39.96
C ALA A 181 -10.03 -17.28 40.00
N GLY A 182 -9.64 -16.18 39.35
CA GLY A 182 -8.24 -15.72 39.27
C GLY A 182 -7.47 -16.21 38.05
N VAL A 183 -8.12 -16.92 37.12
CA VAL A 183 -7.50 -17.40 35.87
C VAL A 183 -7.39 -16.24 34.89
N LYS A 184 -6.21 -16.05 34.30
CA LYS A 184 -6.02 -15.13 33.18
C LYS A 184 -6.59 -15.78 31.92
N VAL A 185 -7.46 -15.05 31.22
CA VAL A 185 -8.10 -15.50 30.00
C VAL A 185 -7.76 -14.52 28.88
N GLU A 186 -7.14 -15.04 27.83
CA GLU A 186 -6.74 -14.28 26.65
C GLU A 186 -7.33 -14.91 25.39
N TYR A 187 -7.65 -14.10 24.39
CA TYR A 187 -8.23 -14.53 23.12
C TYR A 187 -7.17 -14.51 22.03
N GLY A 188 -6.96 -15.64 21.34
CA GLY A 188 -6.00 -15.76 20.24
C GLY A 188 -6.68 -15.99 18.89
N GLY A 189 -5.92 -15.79 17.80
CA GLY A 189 -6.43 -15.92 16.44
C GLY A 189 -7.52 -14.91 16.11
N SER A 190 -8.46 -15.28 15.24
CA SER A 190 -9.51 -14.38 14.74
C SER A 190 -10.46 -13.82 15.81
N LEU A 191 -10.59 -14.51 16.96
CA LEU A 191 -11.35 -13.99 18.11
C LEU A 191 -10.57 -12.91 18.86
N GLY A 192 -9.26 -13.07 18.96
CA GLY A 192 -8.36 -12.04 19.49
C GLY A 192 -8.29 -10.81 18.59
N GLU A 193 -8.31 -11.03 17.27
CA GLU A 193 -8.41 -9.96 16.27
C GLU A 193 -9.70 -9.14 16.43
N LEU A 194 -10.85 -9.79 16.64
CA LEU A 194 -12.11 -9.10 16.96
C LEU A 194 -11.99 -8.26 18.24
N ALA A 195 -11.24 -8.73 19.23
CA ALA A 195 -11.02 -8.06 20.52
C ALA A 195 -9.97 -6.94 20.46
N ARG A 196 -9.38 -6.66 19.29
CA ARG A 196 -8.48 -5.52 19.12
C ARG A 196 -9.27 -4.23 19.33
N PRO A 197 -8.72 -3.26 20.07
CA PRO A 197 -9.26 -1.91 20.05
C PRO A 197 -9.31 -1.39 18.61
N GLU A 198 -10.36 -0.66 18.24
CA GLU A 198 -10.37 0.08 16.98
C GLU A 198 -9.09 0.93 16.89
N ALA A 199 -8.39 0.87 15.76
CA ALA A 199 -7.17 1.63 15.57
C ALA A 199 -7.46 3.13 15.75
N ASP A 200 -6.90 3.74 16.80
CA ASP A 200 -7.02 5.19 17.04
C ASP A 200 -5.98 5.96 16.19
N ASP A 201 -6.07 5.79 14.88
CA ASP A 201 -5.21 6.45 13.90
C ASP A 201 -5.41 7.98 13.88
N ARG A 202 -6.42 8.51 14.59
CA ARG A 202 -6.71 9.97 14.67
C ARG A 202 -5.51 10.77 15.17
N SER A 203 -4.74 10.22 16.11
CA SER A 203 -3.56 10.88 16.64
C SER A 203 -2.45 11.00 15.59
N SER A 204 -2.14 9.90 14.91
CA SER A 204 -1.18 9.84 13.79
C SER A 204 -1.59 10.73 12.62
N GLU A 205 -2.88 10.70 12.25
CA GLU A 205 -3.44 11.59 11.23
C GLU A 205 -3.29 13.06 11.62
N ALA A 206 -3.70 13.44 12.83
CA ALA A 206 -3.62 14.83 13.30
C ALA A 206 -2.18 15.35 13.34
N ILE A 207 -1.23 14.51 13.76
CA ILE A 207 0.21 14.83 13.72
C ILE A 207 0.65 15.02 12.26
N GLY A 208 0.31 14.11 11.37
CA GLY A 208 0.64 14.21 9.94
C GLY A 208 0.10 15.48 9.30
N PHE A 209 -1.16 15.82 9.57
CA PHE A 209 -1.79 17.07 9.15
C PHE A 209 -1.05 18.29 9.72
N GLY A 210 -0.72 18.28 11.01
CA GLY A 210 0.03 19.35 11.66
C GLY A 210 1.40 19.60 11.01
N VAL A 211 2.16 18.52 10.77
CA VAL A 211 3.47 18.60 10.10
C VAL A 211 3.30 19.08 8.65
N ALA A 212 2.33 18.55 7.91
CA ALA A 212 2.06 18.99 6.54
C ALA A 212 1.76 20.50 6.46
N ILE A 213 0.97 21.05 7.40
CA ILE A 213 0.71 22.49 7.49
C ILE A 213 2.02 23.27 7.71
N VAL A 214 2.88 22.83 8.62
CA VAL A 214 4.16 23.50 8.89
C VAL A 214 5.05 23.50 7.65
N VAL A 215 5.18 22.36 6.96
CA VAL A 215 5.99 22.26 5.74
C VAL A 215 5.41 23.12 4.61
N LEU A 216 4.09 23.09 4.40
CA LEU A 216 3.41 23.93 3.41
C LEU A 216 3.55 25.42 3.72
N LEU A 217 3.49 25.81 4.99
CA LEU A 217 3.72 27.19 5.42
C LEU A 217 5.16 27.65 5.13
N ILE A 218 6.14 26.79 5.42
CA ILE A 218 7.56 27.07 5.11
C ILE A 218 7.76 27.18 3.58
N GLY A 219 7.13 26.28 2.81
CA GLY A 219 7.24 26.22 1.36
C GLY A 219 6.60 27.42 0.66
N PHE A 220 5.40 27.82 1.05
CA PHE A 220 4.65 28.87 0.34
C PHE A 220 4.75 30.27 0.94
N GLY A 221 5.12 30.39 2.22
CA GLY A 221 5.18 31.67 2.93
C GLY A 221 3.82 32.33 3.15
N SER A 222 2.70 31.65 2.87
CA SER A 222 1.35 32.14 3.10
C SER A 222 0.41 31.06 3.64
N LEU A 223 -0.40 31.42 4.63
CA LEU A 223 -1.35 30.51 5.29
C LEU A 223 -2.44 30.03 4.33
N ALA A 224 -3.00 30.90 3.49
CA ALA A 224 -4.05 30.50 2.56
C ALA A 224 -3.53 29.55 1.47
N ALA A 225 -2.32 29.80 0.96
CA ALA A 225 -1.66 28.92 0.01
C ALA A 225 -1.28 27.55 0.60
N ALA A 226 -1.02 27.50 1.92
CA ALA A 226 -0.71 26.25 2.63
C ALA A 226 -1.96 25.43 2.97
N VAL A 227 -3.02 26.06 3.46
CA VAL A 227 -4.26 25.36 3.88
C VAL A 227 -5.05 24.84 2.68
N LEU A 228 -4.98 25.53 1.55
CA LEU A 228 -5.75 25.18 0.36
C LEU A 228 -5.51 23.75 -0.14
N PRO A 229 -4.27 23.32 -0.47
CA PRO A 229 -3.99 21.94 -0.89
C PRO A 229 -4.50 20.89 0.10
N LEU A 230 -4.32 21.16 1.39
CA LEU A 230 -4.69 20.25 2.47
C LEU A 230 -6.20 20.04 2.56
N VAL A 231 -6.98 21.13 2.56
CA VAL A 231 -8.45 21.05 2.62
C VAL A 231 -9.00 20.38 1.38
N THR A 232 -8.49 20.71 0.19
CA THR A 232 -8.97 20.08 -1.04
C THR A 232 -8.63 18.59 -1.07
N ALA A 233 -7.42 18.20 -0.65
CA ALA A 233 -7.02 16.81 -0.56
C ALA A 233 -7.87 16.02 0.45
N LEU A 234 -8.14 16.60 1.63
CA LEU A 234 -8.99 15.99 2.65
C LEU A 234 -10.42 15.77 2.13
N VAL A 235 -11.04 16.78 1.50
CA VAL A 235 -12.38 16.63 0.90
C VAL A 235 -12.40 15.52 -0.14
N CYS A 236 -11.37 15.43 -0.98
CA CYS A 236 -11.27 14.37 -2.00
C CYS A 236 -11.06 12.99 -1.38
N ALA A 237 -10.21 12.88 -0.35
CA ALA A 237 -9.96 11.64 0.36
C ALA A 237 -11.24 11.13 1.04
N VAL A 238 -11.97 12.00 1.75
CA VAL A 238 -13.24 11.67 2.41
C VAL A 238 -14.31 11.24 1.40
N CYS A 239 -14.43 11.93 0.27
CA CYS A 239 -15.33 11.48 -0.81
C CYS A 239 -14.89 10.14 -1.40
N GLY A 240 -13.60 9.93 -1.58
CA GLY A 240 -13.04 8.68 -2.11
C GLY A 240 -13.26 7.49 -1.16
N LEU A 241 -13.11 7.70 0.15
CA LEU A 241 -13.44 6.70 1.17
C LEU A 241 -14.93 6.37 1.19
N ALA A 242 -15.79 7.37 0.99
CA ALA A 242 -17.23 7.11 0.91
C ALA A 242 -17.62 6.32 -0.33
N LEU A 243 -16.98 6.59 -1.47
CA LEU A 243 -17.12 5.76 -2.66
C LEU A 243 -16.59 4.34 -2.43
N LEU A 244 -15.45 4.19 -1.73
CA LEU A 244 -14.91 2.88 -1.38
C LEU A 244 -15.88 2.09 -0.48
N GLY A 245 -16.44 2.72 0.56
CA GLY A 245 -17.41 2.05 1.44
C GLY A 245 -18.68 1.64 0.70
N LEU A 246 -19.12 2.40 -0.30
CA LEU A 246 -20.21 2.00 -1.19
C LEU A 246 -19.84 0.82 -2.09
N LEU A 247 -18.61 0.79 -2.59
CA LEU A 247 -18.10 -0.37 -3.34
C LEU A 247 -17.96 -1.60 -2.43
N ALA A 248 -17.67 -1.41 -1.15
CA ALA A 248 -17.58 -2.49 -0.17
C ALA A 248 -18.92 -3.23 0.02
N ALA A 249 -20.05 -2.58 -0.30
CA ALA A 249 -21.36 -3.23 -0.29
C ALA A 249 -21.54 -4.29 -1.39
N ALA A 250 -20.80 -4.15 -2.49
CA ALA A 250 -20.87 -5.06 -3.63
C ALA A 250 -19.69 -6.04 -3.70
N ALA A 251 -18.60 -5.76 -3.01
CA ALA A 251 -17.40 -6.58 -3.00
C ALA A 251 -16.66 -6.47 -1.66
N THR A 252 -16.14 -7.59 -1.17
CA THR A 252 -15.36 -7.64 0.06
C THR A 252 -13.98 -6.97 -0.11
N PHE A 253 -13.67 -5.95 0.68
CA PHE A 253 -12.35 -5.31 0.75
C PHE A 253 -11.65 -5.64 2.07
N ALA A 254 -10.33 -5.70 2.05
CA ALA A 254 -9.51 -5.92 3.23
C ALA A 254 -9.66 -4.78 4.25
N THR A 255 -9.47 -5.06 5.53
CA THR A 255 -9.55 -4.08 6.64
C THR A 255 -8.51 -2.96 6.48
N VAL A 256 -7.38 -3.24 5.84
CA VAL A 256 -6.33 -2.25 5.54
C VAL A 256 -6.68 -1.31 4.39
N SER A 257 -7.70 -1.62 3.57
CA SER A 257 -8.03 -0.88 2.35
C SER A 257 -8.35 0.60 2.59
N PRO A 258 -9.17 0.99 3.59
CA PRO A 258 -9.47 2.39 3.86
C PRO A 258 -8.22 3.19 4.22
N THR A 259 -7.35 2.64 5.08
CA THR A 259 -6.12 3.33 5.51
C THR A 259 -5.19 3.57 4.32
N LEU A 260 -5.05 2.59 3.41
CA LEU A 260 -4.27 2.76 2.18
C LEU A 260 -4.89 3.80 1.25
N ALA A 261 -6.21 3.75 1.09
CA ALA A 261 -6.97 4.68 0.29
C ALA A 261 -6.80 6.13 0.79
N THR A 262 -6.85 6.34 2.11
CA THR A 262 -6.59 7.62 2.78
C THR A 262 -5.16 8.08 2.59
N MET A 263 -4.18 7.23 2.92
CA MET A 263 -2.75 7.53 2.83
C MET A 263 -2.35 8.00 1.42
N ILE A 264 -2.78 7.26 0.40
CA ILE A 264 -2.49 7.59 -1.00
C ILE A 264 -3.31 8.80 -1.46
N GLY A 265 -4.61 8.84 -1.14
CA GLY A 265 -5.51 9.91 -1.56
C GLY A 265 -5.10 11.28 -1.03
N ILE A 266 -4.67 11.36 0.24
CA ILE A 266 -4.17 12.59 0.84
C ILE A 266 -2.84 12.98 0.21
N GLY A 267 -1.86 12.07 0.12
CA GLY A 267 -0.54 12.37 -0.44
C GLY A 267 -0.65 12.90 -1.86
N VAL A 268 -1.26 12.11 -2.75
CA VAL A 268 -1.48 12.46 -4.16
C VAL A 268 -2.32 13.73 -4.31
N GLY A 269 -3.39 13.86 -3.52
CA GLY A 269 -4.28 15.02 -3.56
C GLY A 269 -3.59 16.33 -3.18
N ILE A 270 -2.72 16.29 -2.15
CA ILE A 270 -1.93 17.46 -1.74
C ILE A 270 -0.98 17.85 -2.86
N ASP A 271 -0.27 16.88 -3.47
CA ASP A 271 0.72 17.14 -4.50
C ASP A 271 0.09 17.76 -5.76
N TYR A 272 -1.04 17.21 -6.22
CA TYR A 272 -1.74 17.74 -7.38
C TYR A 272 -2.27 19.17 -7.14
N ALA A 273 -2.82 19.42 -5.95
CA ALA A 273 -3.24 20.77 -5.58
C ALA A 273 -2.03 21.72 -5.47
N LEU A 274 -0.89 21.27 -4.94
CA LEU A 274 0.35 22.04 -4.83
C LEU A 274 0.83 22.56 -6.19
N PHE A 275 0.89 21.68 -7.20
CA PHE A 275 1.31 22.07 -8.55
C PHE A 275 0.40 23.13 -9.16
N LEU A 276 -0.93 22.95 -9.05
CA LEU A 276 -1.89 23.93 -9.55
C LEU A 276 -1.80 25.27 -8.81
N VAL A 277 -1.66 25.25 -7.48
CA VAL A 277 -1.55 26.45 -6.66
C VAL A 277 -0.28 27.21 -6.99
N THR A 278 0.85 26.52 -7.11
CA THR A 278 2.15 27.12 -7.45
C THR A 278 2.08 27.80 -8.83
N ARG A 279 1.51 27.11 -9.82
CA ARG A 279 1.36 27.66 -11.18
C ARG A 279 0.38 28.82 -11.24
N HIS A 280 -0.72 28.74 -10.51
CA HIS A 280 -1.69 29.84 -10.42
C HIS A 280 -1.07 31.08 -9.80
N ARG A 281 -0.30 30.94 -8.72
CA ARG A 281 0.43 32.06 -8.09
C ARG A 281 1.41 32.69 -9.05
N GLN A 282 2.14 31.90 -9.84
CA GLN A 282 3.03 32.43 -10.87
C GLN A 282 2.26 33.33 -11.86
N HIS A 283 1.14 32.84 -12.39
CA HIS A 283 0.30 33.63 -13.31
C HIS A 283 -0.30 34.89 -12.68
N LEU A 284 -0.60 34.89 -11.38
CA LEU A 284 -1.02 36.10 -10.66
C LEU A 284 0.12 37.12 -10.53
N VAL A 285 1.34 36.66 -10.24
CA VAL A 285 2.56 37.50 -10.19
C VAL A 285 2.84 38.10 -11.56
N ASP A 286 2.61 37.35 -12.64
CA ASP A 286 2.71 37.82 -14.04
C ASP A 286 1.59 38.80 -14.42
N GLY A 287 0.69 39.15 -13.49
CA GLY A 287 -0.35 40.16 -13.67
C GLY A 287 -1.65 39.67 -14.30
N GLN A 288 -1.84 38.36 -14.46
CA GLN A 288 -3.06 37.81 -15.06
C GLN A 288 -4.30 37.97 -14.14
N ASP A 289 -5.48 37.96 -14.75
CA ASP A 289 -6.75 37.88 -14.03
C ASP A 289 -6.87 36.52 -13.31
N PRO A 290 -7.37 36.45 -12.06
CA PRO A 290 -7.42 35.19 -11.31
C PRO A 290 -8.18 34.05 -12.01
N VAL A 291 -9.27 34.34 -12.72
CA VAL A 291 -10.01 33.29 -13.42
C VAL A 291 -9.20 32.78 -14.61
N ALA A 292 -8.57 33.67 -15.36
CA ALA A 292 -7.70 33.29 -16.47
C ALA A 292 -6.46 32.53 -15.98
N ALA A 293 -5.87 32.95 -14.85
CA ALA A 293 -4.75 32.29 -14.20
C ALA A 293 -5.10 30.86 -13.75
N ALA A 294 -6.29 30.64 -13.16
CA ALA A 294 -6.77 29.31 -12.80
C ALA A 294 -7.00 28.43 -14.03
N GLY A 295 -7.58 28.99 -15.10
CA GLY A 295 -7.74 28.31 -16.39
C GLY A 295 -6.42 27.90 -17.02
N ASN A 296 -5.41 28.79 -17.01
CA ASN A 296 -4.08 28.50 -17.54
C ASN A 296 -3.34 27.46 -16.70
N ALA A 297 -3.43 27.54 -15.37
CA ALA A 297 -2.86 26.53 -14.48
C ALA A 297 -3.48 25.13 -14.73
N ALA A 298 -4.80 25.05 -14.94
CA ALA A 298 -5.46 23.80 -15.32
C ALA A 298 -5.04 23.30 -16.71
N ALA A 299 -4.73 24.20 -17.64
CA ALA A 299 -4.30 23.83 -18.99
C ALA A 299 -2.90 23.25 -19.04
N THR A 300 -1.97 23.76 -18.23
CA THR A 300 -0.57 23.29 -18.18
C THR A 300 -0.38 22.24 -17.09
N SER A 301 -0.46 22.65 -15.82
CA SER A 301 -0.22 21.77 -14.67
C SER A 301 -1.34 20.75 -14.50
N GLY A 302 -2.59 21.12 -14.82
CA GLY A 302 -3.70 20.15 -14.80
C GLY A 302 -3.55 19.04 -15.83
N HIS A 303 -2.91 19.29 -16.98
CA HIS A 303 -2.61 18.22 -17.95
C HIS A 303 -1.55 17.25 -17.40
N ALA A 304 -0.50 17.79 -16.76
CA ALA A 304 0.50 16.97 -16.07
C ALA A 304 -0.13 16.14 -14.95
N VAL A 305 -1.01 16.73 -14.13
CA VAL A 305 -1.77 16.03 -13.08
C VAL A 305 -2.67 14.92 -13.64
N LEU A 306 -3.34 15.14 -14.77
CA LEU A 306 -4.17 14.11 -15.40
C LEU A 306 -3.34 12.94 -15.91
N LEU A 307 -2.21 13.20 -16.58
CA LEU A 307 -1.31 12.17 -17.06
C LEU A 307 -0.73 11.35 -15.91
N SER A 308 -0.25 12.05 -14.87
CA SER A 308 0.24 11.49 -13.62
C SER A 308 -0.80 10.60 -12.93
N GLY A 309 -2.02 11.12 -12.72
CA GLY A 309 -3.10 10.36 -12.11
C GLY A 309 -3.46 9.11 -12.91
N CYS A 310 -3.55 9.23 -14.23
CA CYS A 310 -3.75 8.08 -15.11
C CYS A 310 -2.62 7.04 -14.97
N THR A 311 -1.36 7.47 -14.87
CA THR A 311 -0.26 6.54 -14.68
C THR A 311 -0.31 5.80 -13.34
N VAL A 312 -0.67 6.48 -12.26
CA VAL A 312 -0.88 5.86 -10.94
C VAL A 312 -2.05 4.87 -11.01
N ILE A 313 -3.18 5.24 -11.62
CA ILE A 313 -4.33 4.36 -11.79
C ILE A 313 -3.96 3.12 -12.62
N ILE A 314 -3.19 3.28 -13.69
CA ILE A 314 -2.71 2.15 -14.52
C ILE A 314 -1.77 1.24 -13.71
N ALA A 315 -0.85 1.80 -12.94
CA ALA A 315 0.06 1.02 -12.10
C ALA A 315 -0.69 0.20 -11.03
N LEU A 316 -1.65 0.83 -10.34
CA LEU A 316 -2.51 0.17 -9.36
C LEU A 316 -3.44 -0.87 -10.01
N SER A 317 -3.96 -0.58 -11.21
CA SER A 317 -4.75 -1.55 -11.97
C SER A 317 -3.91 -2.75 -12.42
N GLY A 318 -2.60 -2.57 -12.62
CA GLY A 318 -1.66 -3.65 -12.93
C GLY A 318 -1.60 -4.76 -11.89
N LEU A 319 -2.01 -4.47 -10.65
CA LEU A 319 -2.11 -5.45 -9.57
C LEU A 319 -3.16 -6.55 -9.85
N TRP A 320 -4.15 -6.29 -10.69
CA TRP A 320 -5.11 -7.31 -11.15
C TRP A 320 -4.45 -8.42 -11.96
N VAL A 321 -3.29 -8.17 -12.57
CA VAL A 321 -2.56 -9.17 -13.35
C VAL A 321 -1.92 -10.24 -12.44
N SER A 322 -1.87 -10.01 -11.13
CA SER A 322 -1.49 -11.04 -10.15
C SER A 322 -2.38 -12.28 -10.22
N GLY A 323 -3.62 -12.14 -10.68
CA GLY A 323 -4.64 -13.20 -10.61
C GLY A 323 -5.21 -13.41 -9.21
N ILE A 324 -4.77 -12.63 -8.22
CA ILE A 324 -5.25 -12.69 -6.85
C ILE A 324 -6.27 -11.58 -6.61
N GLY A 325 -7.54 -11.97 -6.39
CA GLY A 325 -8.64 -11.03 -6.19
C GLY A 325 -8.39 -10.06 -5.04
N PHE A 326 -7.81 -10.53 -3.93
CA PHE A 326 -7.43 -9.71 -2.78
C PHE A 326 -6.50 -8.54 -3.17
N ILE A 327 -5.43 -8.81 -3.92
CA ILE A 327 -4.44 -7.81 -4.34
C ILE A 327 -5.02 -6.84 -5.38
N GLY A 328 -5.82 -7.35 -6.33
CA GLY A 328 -6.53 -6.50 -7.29
C GLY A 328 -7.50 -5.52 -6.61
N LYS A 329 -8.22 -5.96 -5.57
CA LYS A 329 -9.14 -5.12 -4.80
C LYS A 329 -8.42 -4.07 -3.95
N LEU A 330 -7.27 -4.40 -3.35
CA LEU A 330 -6.41 -3.41 -2.68
C LEU A 330 -5.96 -2.31 -3.65
N GLY A 331 -5.53 -2.69 -4.85
CA GLY A 331 -5.18 -1.76 -5.92
C GLY A 331 -6.37 -0.89 -6.35
N LEU A 332 -7.56 -1.48 -6.47
CA LEU A 332 -8.80 -0.77 -6.79
C LEU A 332 -9.18 0.26 -5.70
N ALA A 333 -9.06 -0.11 -4.43
CA ALA A 333 -9.35 0.79 -3.31
C ALA A 333 -8.49 2.06 -3.37
N ALA A 334 -7.19 1.90 -3.61
CA ALA A 334 -6.27 3.00 -3.84
C ALA A 334 -6.59 3.79 -5.13
N ALA A 335 -6.95 3.11 -6.22
CA ALA A 335 -7.25 3.77 -7.48
C ALA A 335 -8.49 4.68 -7.39
N VAL A 336 -9.52 4.30 -6.62
CA VAL A 336 -10.73 5.10 -6.41
C VAL A 336 -10.42 6.44 -5.74
N THR A 337 -9.54 6.47 -4.74
CA THR A 337 -9.15 7.73 -4.10
C THR A 337 -8.28 8.58 -5.00
N VAL A 338 -7.39 7.99 -5.79
CA VAL A 338 -6.61 8.71 -6.80
C VAL A 338 -7.51 9.34 -7.87
N VAL A 339 -8.51 8.61 -8.38
CA VAL A 339 -9.51 9.16 -9.32
C VAL A 339 -10.21 10.37 -8.70
N THR A 340 -10.65 10.24 -7.46
CA THR A 340 -11.32 11.33 -6.73
C THR A 340 -10.40 12.54 -6.54
N ALA A 341 -9.12 12.30 -6.23
CA ALA A 341 -8.10 13.34 -6.11
C ALA A 341 -7.83 14.07 -7.45
N VAL A 342 -7.77 13.35 -8.58
CA VAL A 342 -7.62 13.96 -9.92
C VAL A 342 -8.84 14.82 -10.28
N ILE A 343 -10.06 14.31 -10.05
CA ILE A 343 -11.29 15.07 -10.29
C ILE A 343 -11.32 16.32 -9.40
N GLY A 344 -10.94 16.20 -8.14
CA GLY A 344 -10.79 17.32 -7.21
C GLY A 344 -9.77 18.35 -7.65
N ALA A 345 -8.58 17.92 -8.06
CA ALA A 345 -7.53 18.79 -8.56
C ALA A 345 -7.98 19.56 -9.81
N LEU A 346 -8.76 18.95 -10.71
CA LEU A 346 -9.22 19.60 -11.93
C LEU A 346 -10.50 20.45 -11.77
N THR A 347 -11.22 20.33 -10.65
CA THR A 347 -12.49 21.02 -10.42
C THR A 347 -12.51 21.87 -9.15
N LEU A 348 -12.32 21.22 -7.99
CA LEU A 348 -12.36 21.85 -6.67
C LEU A 348 -11.23 22.86 -6.49
N VAL A 349 -10.00 22.50 -6.87
CA VAL A 349 -8.84 23.41 -6.71
C VAL A 349 -9.03 24.70 -7.54
N PRO A 350 -9.34 24.67 -8.85
CA PRO A 350 -9.64 25.87 -9.62
C PRO A 350 -10.79 26.71 -9.05
N ALA A 351 -11.82 26.08 -8.50
CA ALA A 351 -12.94 26.79 -7.85
C ALA A 351 -12.48 27.58 -6.63
N VAL A 352 -11.72 26.94 -5.72
CA VAL A 352 -11.23 27.64 -4.53
C VAL A 352 -10.19 28.70 -4.90
N LEU A 353 -9.34 28.46 -5.90
CA LEU A 353 -8.42 29.47 -6.45
C LEU A 353 -9.17 30.68 -7.02
N GLY A 354 -10.27 30.47 -7.74
CA GLY A 354 -11.15 31.54 -8.23
C GLY A 354 -11.80 32.34 -7.09
N LEU A 355 -12.20 31.68 -6.00
CA LEU A 355 -12.78 32.32 -4.82
C LEU A 355 -11.76 33.18 -4.04
N LEU A 356 -10.56 32.64 -3.80
CA LEU A 356 -9.48 33.36 -3.12
C LEU A 356 -8.93 34.50 -3.99
N GLY A 357 -8.81 34.25 -5.28
CA GLY A 357 -8.23 35.16 -6.26
C GLY A 357 -6.89 35.72 -5.78
N ARG A 358 -6.73 37.05 -5.84
CA ARG A 358 -5.51 37.73 -5.37
C ARG A 358 -5.32 37.71 -3.84
N ARG A 359 -6.31 37.23 -3.07
CA ARG A 359 -6.21 37.15 -1.60
C ARG A 359 -5.42 35.93 -1.11
N ILE A 360 -5.02 35.04 -2.01
CA ILE A 360 -4.18 33.89 -1.66
C ILE A 360 -2.85 34.32 -1.00
N ASP A 361 -2.37 35.53 -1.33
CA ASP A 361 -1.17 36.14 -0.79
C ASP A 361 -1.47 37.28 0.20
N ARG A 362 -2.65 37.32 0.86
CA ARG A 362 -2.93 38.43 1.81
C ARG A 362 -2.18 38.28 3.14
N LEU A 363 -2.04 37.06 3.63
CA LEU A 363 -1.39 36.72 4.89
C LEU A 363 0.01 36.17 4.59
N HIS A 364 1.01 37.06 4.57
CA HIS A 364 2.41 36.69 4.34
C HIS A 364 3.13 36.48 5.67
N VAL A 365 3.80 35.33 5.78
CA VAL A 365 4.80 35.05 6.82
C VAL A 365 6.22 35.19 6.25
N ARG A 366 6.39 35.01 4.93
CA ARG A 366 7.67 35.14 4.21
C ARG A 366 7.47 35.51 2.73
N THR A 367 8.52 35.98 2.04
CA THR A 367 8.46 36.29 0.60
C THR A 367 8.19 35.03 -0.23
N PRO A 368 7.27 35.06 -1.22
CA PRO A 368 6.82 33.89 -1.98
C PRO A 368 7.93 33.16 -2.74
N VAL A 369 7.73 31.86 -2.94
CA VAL A 369 8.50 31.02 -3.86
C VAL A 369 7.83 31.05 -5.21
N ALA A 370 8.38 31.85 -6.15
CA ALA A 370 7.98 31.87 -7.55
C ALA A 370 8.95 31.00 -8.37
N GLU A 371 8.46 30.34 -9.43
CA GLU A 371 9.32 29.83 -10.52
C GLU A 371 9.92 31.07 -11.18
N THR A 372 11.17 31.42 -10.85
CA THR A 372 11.82 32.58 -11.45
C THR A 372 12.16 32.28 -12.90
N VAL A 373 11.31 32.71 -13.83
CA VAL A 373 11.68 32.89 -15.23
C VAL A 373 12.43 34.23 -15.32
N PRO A 374 13.70 34.27 -15.77
CA PRO A 374 14.36 35.54 -16.06
C PRO A 374 13.59 36.27 -17.16
N ALA A 375 13.32 37.56 -16.95
CA ALA A 375 12.59 38.40 -17.89
C ALA A 375 13.13 38.26 -19.32
N GLN A 376 12.21 38.01 -20.25
CA GLN A 376 12.46 37.99 -21.68
C GLN A 376 13.03 39.35 -22.12
N GLU A 377 14.19 39.33 -22.78
CA GLU A 377 14.89 40.51 -23.31
C GLU A 377 13.95 41.31 -24.22
N GLY A 378 13.43 42.43 -23.72
CA GLY A 378 12.53 43.29 -24.48
C GLY A 378 12.28 44.69 -23.91
N SER A 379 12.69 45.00 -22.68
CA SER A 379 12.57 46.35 -22.14
C SER A 379 13.89 47.13 -22.32
N THR A 380 13.90 47.98 -23.33
CA THR A 380 14.87 49.07 -23.51
C THR A 380 14.86 50.00 -22.29
N GLY A 381 16.03 50.29 -21.71
CA GLY A 381 16.22 51.42 -20.79
C GLY A 381 17.04 51.12 -19.53
N GLU A 382 18.35 51.32 -19.61
CA GLU A 382 19.21 51.94 -18.57
C GLU A 382 18.86 51.73 -17.08
N THR A 383 18.81 50.48 -16.62
CA THR A 383 19.09 50.13 -15.20
C THR A 383 19.72 48.75 -15.07
N ALA A 384 20.52 48.36 -16.08
CA ALA A 384 21.23 47.08 -16.18
C ALA A 384 22.48 47.02 -15.27
N GLY A 385 22.29 47.17 -13.96
CA GLY A 385 23.38 47.22 -13.00
C GLY A 385 23.00 46.84 -11.58
N LYS A 386 22.17 45.80 -11.35
CA LYS A 386 22.01 45.14 -10.03
C LYS A 386 21.12 43.86 -9.99
N ALA A 387 21.11 43.05 -11.05
CA ALA A 387 20.44 41.73 -11.03
C ALA A 387 21.39 40.57 -11.38
N THR A 388 22.67 40.69 -11.04
CA THR A 388 23.67 39.62 -11.17
C THR A 388 23.74 38.78 -9.89
N GLY A 389 23.11 37.61 -9.91
CA GLY A 389 23.20 36.64 -8.82
C GLY A 389 22.59 35.28 -9.19
N GLY A 390 23.23 34.55 -10.10
CA GLY A 390 22.86 33.16 -10.39
C GLY A 390 22.77 32.33 -9.11
N GLY A 391 21.59 31.76 -8.86
CA GLY A 391 21.23 31.12 -7.60
C GLY A 391 22.12 29.91 -7.26
N GLY A 392 22.10 29.48 -5.99
CA GLY A 392 22.84 28.30 -5.53
C GLY A 392 22.54 27.03 -6.36
N TRP A 393 21.31 26.88 -6.83
CA TRP A 393 20.88 25.79 -7.70
C TRP A 393 21.51 25.84 -9.09
N HIS A 394 21.69 27.02 -9.69
CA HIS A 394 22.38 27.16 -10.96
C HIS A 394 23.84 26.67 -10.88
N ARG A 395 24.54 27.05 -9.79
CA ARG A 395 25.92 26.59 -9.55
C ARG A 395 26.00 25.08 -9.29
N TYR A 396 25.01 24.52 -8.60
CA TYR A 396 24.90 23.08 -8.40
C TYR A 396 24.70 22.36 -9.73
N ALA A 397 23.75 22.83 -10.55
CA ALA A 397 23.44 22.28 -11.86
C ALA A 397 24.66 22.25 -12.79
N GLN A 398 25.40 23.37 -12.88
CA GLN A 398 26.66 23.43 -13.63
C GLN A 398 27.73 22.47 -13.09
N ARG A 399 27.76 22.23 -11.78
CA ARG A 399 28.74 21.31 -11.17
C ARG A 399 28.42 19.86 -11.52
N VAL A 400 27.14 19.46 -11.51
CA VAL A 400 26.69 18.14 -11.95
C VAL A 400 27.04 17.91 -13.42
N GLU A 401 26.79 18.92 -14.27
CA GLU A 401 27.09 18.89 -15.70
C GLU A 401 28.59 18.78 -16.02
N ARG A 402 29.46 19.41 -15.23
CA ARG A 402 30.92 19.35 -15.43
C ARG A 402 31.54 18.02 -15.00
N ARG A 403 30.90 17.27 -14.09
CA ARG A 403 31.43 16.01 -13.55
C ARG A 403 30.34 14.92 -13.44
N PRO A 404 29.62 14.59 -14.53
CA PRO A 404 28.46 13.71 -14.46
C PRO A 404 28.81 12.30 -13.98
N TRP A 405 29.97 11.77 -14.35
CA TRP A 405 30.43 10.44 -13.92
C TRP A 405 30.63 10.31 -12.41
N TRP A 406 31.08 11.36 -11.72
CA TRP A 406 31.27 11.32 -10.26
C TRP A 406 29.93 11.27 -9.53
N PHE A 407 28.97 12.10 -9.97
CA PHE A 407 27.63 12.13 -9.39
C PHE A 407 26.84 10.87 -9.73
N LEU A 408 26.98 10.35 -10.95
CA LEU A 408 26.43 9.05 -11.34
C LEU A 408 26.99 7.92 -10.48
N GLY A 409 28.32 7.82 -10.35
CA GLY A 409 28.98 6.79 -9.55
C GLY A 409 28.60 6.85 -8.09
N PHE A 410 28.57 8.04 -7.48
CA PHE A 410 28.13 8.22 -6.09
C PHE A 410 26.67 7.86 -5.89
N GLY A 411 25.76 8.33 -6.77
CA GLY A 411 24.33 8.03 -6.66
C GLY A 411 24.04 6.54 -6.82
N VAL A 412 24.65 5.88 -7.81
CA VAL A 412 24.50 4.43 -8.01
C VAL A 412 25.09 3.65 -6.83
N ALA A 413 26.25 4.04 -6.30
CA ALA A 413 26.84 3.38 -5.13
C ALA A 413 25.95 3.53 -3.90
N LEU A 414 25.40 4.72 -3.65
CA LEU A 414 24.49 4.96 -2.54
C LEU A 414 23.23 4.11 -2.66
N LEU A 415 22.61 4.07 -3.84
CA LEU A 415 21.43 3.24 -4.08
C LEU A 415 21.74 1.75 -3.97
N ALA A 416 22.91 1.30 -4.43
CA ALA A 416 23.33 -0.09 -4.31
C ALA A 416 23.51 -0.50 -2.85
N VAL A 417 24.10 0.36 -2.01
CA VAL A 417 24.22 0.13 -0.57
C VAL A 417 22.84 0.08 0.09
N LEU A 418 21.94 1.02 -0.24
CA LEU A 418 20.58 1.04 0.29
C LEU A 418 19.73 -0.14 -0.20
N SER A 419 19.98 -0.66 -1.40
CA SER A 419 19.24 -1.80 -1.97
C SER A 419 19.79 -3.15 -1.51
N PHE A 420 21.00 -3.20 -0.94
CA PHE A 420 21.63 -4.46 -0.52
C PHE A 420 20.77 -5.31 0.45
N PRO A 421 20.05 -4.75 1.43
CA PRO A 421 19.21 -5.56 2.32
C PRO A 421 18.08 -6.31 1.60
N VAL A 422 17.66 -5.89 0.41
CA VAL A 422 16.60 -6.56 -0.37
C VAL A 422 16.93 -8.02 -0.68
N PHE A 423 18.21 -8.37 -0.83
CA PHE A 423 18.61 -9.75 -1.08
C PHE A 423 18.34 -10.69 0.10
N PHE A 424 18.03 -10.14 1.27
CA PHE A 424 17.70 -10.87 2.49
C PHE A 424 16.23 -10.74 2.86
N ILE A 425 15.39 -10.25 1.95
CA ILE A 425 13.97 -10.05 2.22
C ILE A 425 13.30 -11.39 2.57
N GLN A 426 12.80 -11.48 3.80
CA GLN A 426 11.93 -12.57 4.22
C GLN A 426 10.49 -12.12 4.13
N LEU A 427 9.73 -12.72 3.21
CA LEU A 427 8.30 -12.48 3.08
C LEU A 427 7.56 -13.44 4.01
N GLY A 428 6.54 -12.94 4.69
CA GLY A 428 5.70 -13.72 5.58
C GLY A 428 4.37 -13.04 5.80
N HIS A 429 3.59 -13.56 6.75
CA HIS A 429 2.38 -12.92 7.22
C HIS A 429 2.59 -12.46 8.65
N ILE A 430 2.28 -11.20 8.96
CA ILE A 430 2.42 -10.63 10.29
C ILE A 430 1.31 -11.17 11.17
N GLY A 431 1.62 -12.21 11.93
CA GLY A 431 0.77 -12.76 12.99
C GLY A 431 0.96 -12.07 14.34
N ASP A 432 0.11 -12.49 15.29
CA ASP A 432 -0.11 -11.91 16.62
C ASP A 432 1.17 -11.62 17.42
N GLY A 433 2.26 -12.35 17.16
CA GLY A 433 3.56 -12.15 17.80
C GLY A 433 4.27 -10.82 17.47
N ALA A 434 3.77 -10.03 16.53
CA ALA A 434 4.32 -8.70 16.25
C ALA A 434 3.55 -7.58 16.98
N ASP A 435 2.34 -7.86 17.48
CA ASP A 435 1.42 -6.87 18.02
C ASP A 435 1.86 -6.31 19.39
N PRO A 436 1.32 -5.14 19.80
CA PRO A 436 1.54 -4.57 21.12
C PRO A 436 1.13 -5.52 22.27
N LYS A 437 1.93 -5.59 23.34
CA LYS A 437 1.65 -6.43 24.52
C LYS A 437 0.35 -6.08 25.27
N SER A 438 -0.24 -4.93 24.97
CA SER A 438 -1.56 -4.52 25.46
C SER A 438 -2.71 -5.31 24.84
N PHE A 439 -2.51 -5.94 23.68
CA PHE A 439 -3.56 -6.72 23.02
C PHE A 439 -3.64 -8.16 23.57
N THR A 440 -4.84 -8.73 23.54
CA THR A 440 -5.13 -10.05 24.12
C THR A 440 -4.56 -11.20 23.28
N ASP A 441 -4.59 -11.06 21.96
CA ASP A 441 -3.99 -11.95 20.98
C ASP A 441 -2.46 -12.06 21.13
N ARG A 442 -1.78 -10.93 21.32
CA ARG A 442 -0.34 -10.92 21.62
C ARG A 442 -0.02 -11.70 22.89
N ARG A 443 -0.81 -11.52 23.96
CA ARG A 443 -0.61 -12.25 25.21
C ARG A 443 -0.95 -13.73 25.07
N ALA A 444 -2.00 -14.07 24.33
CA ALA A 444 -2.34 -15.44 23.99
C ALA A 444 -1.20 -16.13 23.21
N PHE A 445 -0.63 -15.45 22.22
CA PHE A 445 0.50 -15.93 21.43
C PHE A 445 1.75 -16.20 22.27
N ASP A 446 2.08 -15.30 23.19
CA ASP A 446 3.22 -15.44 24.10
C ASP A 446 3.03 -16.62 25.05
N LEU A 447 1.84 -16.74 25.66
CA LEU A 447 1.48 -17.86 26.55
C LEU A 447 1.51 -19.21 25.81
N MET A 448 1.00 -19.26 24.59
CA MET A 448 1.03 -20.46 23.74
C MET A 448 2.47 -20.84 23.36
N SER A 449 3.28 -19.86 22.95
CA SER A 449 4.69 -20.08 22.61
C SER A 449 5.50 -20.60 23.79
N GLU A 450 5.29 -20.04 24.97
CA GLU A 450 6.01 -20.42 26.19
C GLU A 450 5.59 -21.81 26.70
N ALA A 451 4.29 -22.10 26.69
CA ALA A 451 3.77 -23.36 27.24
C ALA A 451 3.87 -24.55 26.27
N PHE A 452 3.70 -24.32 24.96
CA PHE A 452 3.58 -25.38 23.96
C PHE A 452 4.65 -25.33 22.85
N GLY A 453 5.52 -24.32 22.88
CA GLY A 453 6.51 -24.08 21.82
C GLY A 453 5.96 -23.19 20.69
N PRO A 454 6.84 -22.58 19.89
CA PRO A 454 6.46 -21.52 18.95
C PRO A 454 5.54 -21.98 17.81
N GLY A 455 5.64 -23.24 17.35
CA GLY A 455 4.78 -23.75 16.28
C GLY A 455 3.35 -24.09 16.71
N SER A 456 3.05 -24.04 18.01
CA SER A 456 1.68 -24.22 18.52
C SER A 456 0.71 -23.11 18.10
N ASN A 457 1.25 -21.93 17.75
CA ASN A 457 0.48 -20.80 17.24
C ASN A 457 0.03 -20.94 15.78
N GLY A 458 0.44 -22.00 15.08
CA GLY A 458 0.04 -22.28 13.70
C GLY A 458 0.08 -23.76 13.37
N PRO A 459 -0.79 -24.58 13.96
CA PRO A 459 -0.85 -26.00 13.67
C PRO A 459 -1.28 -26.25 12.22
N LEU A 460 -0.61 -27.19 11.55
CA LEU A 460 -0.94 -27.62 10.21
C LEU A 460 -1.87 -28.83 10.27
N THR A 461 -3.03 -28.75 9.64
CA THR A 461 -3.96 -29.88 9.58
C THR A 461 -3.68 -30.71 8.34
N LEU A 462 -3.34 -31.98 8.51
CA LEU A 462 -3.15 -32.92 7.42
C LEU A 462 -4.50 -33.59 7.12
N VAL A 463 -4.88 -33.65 5.85
CA VAL A 463 -6.13 -34.24 5.38
C VAL A 463 -5.81 -35.20 4.25
N ILE A 464 -6.22 -36.46 4.40
CA ILE A 464 -6.09 -37.48 3.37
C ILE A 464 -7.49 -37.97 3.03
N ASP A 465 -7.94 -37.63 1.83
CA ASP A 465 -9.18 -38.13 1.27
C ASP A 465 -8.96 -39.52 0.68
N GLN A 466 -9.54 -40.52 1.33
CA GLN A 466 -9.51 -41.93 0.95
C GLN A 466 -10.88 -42.43 0.46
N SER A 467 -11.80 -41.52 0.11
CA SER A 467 -13.13 -41.84 -0.41
C SER A 467 -13.08 -42.73 -1.67
N LYS A 468 -12.08 -42.52 -2.52
CA LYS A 468 -11.84 -43.29 -3.76
C LYS A 468 -11.04 -44.57 -3.53
N VAL A 469 -10.49 -44.78 -2.34
CA VAL A 469 -9.68 -45.97 -2.03
C VAL A 469 -10.57 -47.12 -1.56
N PRO A 470 -10.44 -48.32 -2.15
CA PRO A 470 -11.18 -49.50 -1.71
C PRO A 470 -10.97 -49.77 -0.22
N SER A 471 -12.03 -50.15 0.50
CA SER A 471 -11.97 -50.36 1.95
C SER A 471 -10.94 -51.41 2.39
N ALA A 472 -10.59 -52.36 1.52
CA ALA A 472 -9.58 -53.38 1.77
C ALA A 472 -8.14 -52.81 1.87
N ASP A 473 -7.88 -51.69 1.20
CA ASP A 473 -6.55 -51.09 1.09
C ASP A 473 -6.36 -49.91 2.07
N ARG A 474 -7.46 -49.42 2.69
CA ARG A 474 -7.43 -48.28 3.63
C ARG A 474 -6.53 -48.51 4.84
N SER A 475 -6.49 -49.72 5.40
CA SER A 475 -5.60 -50.00 6.55
C SER A 475 -4.13 -49.95 6.18
N ALA A 476 -3.77 -50.42 4.98
CA ALA A 476 -2.40 -50.36 4.47
C ALA A 476 -2.00 -48.90 4.16
N LEU A 477 -2.93 -48.11 3.62
CA LEU A 477 -2.75 -46.68 3.39
C LEU A 477 -2.46 -45.92 4.70
N VAL A 478 -3.23 -46.18 5.77
CA VAL A 478 -3.00 -45.55 7.08
C VAL A 478 -1.62 -45.89 7.62
N GLU A 479 -1.20 -47.15 7.55
CA GLU A 479 0.13 -47.59 8.03
C GLU A 479 1.27 -46.96 7.20
N GLN A 480 1.13 -46.95 5.87
CA GLN A 480 2.08 -46.29 4.97
C GLN A 480 2.17 -44.79 5.23
N ALA A 481 1.04 -44.11 5.38
CA ALA A 481 1.00 -42.68 5.64
C ALA A 481 1.57 -42.33 7.00
N GLN A 482 1.23 -43.08 8.05
CA GLN A 482 1.80 -42.86 9.38
C GLN A 482 3.32 -43.05 9.38
N LYS A 483 3.83 -44.03 8.63
CA LYS A 483 5.27 -44.26 8.47
C LYS A 483 5.97 -43.14 7.71
N ALA A 484 5.35 -42.62 6.66
CA ALA A 484 5.88 -41.48 5.89
C ALA A 484 5.91 -40.19 6.71
N LEU A 485 4.97 -40.04 7.66
CA LEU A 485 4.90 -38.91 8.58
C LEU A 485 5.83 -39.05 9.81
N THR A 486 6.61 -40.13 9.88
CA THR A 486 7.61 -40.32 10.94
C THR A 486 8.91 -39.61 10.58
N ASP A 487 9.53 -38.90 11.53
CA ASP A 487 10.82 -38.20 11.39
C ASP A 487 10.87 -37.12 10.28
N VAL A 488 9.76 -36.44 10.02
CA VAL A 488 9.74 -35.30 9.09
C VAL A 488 10.59 -34.15 9.68
N PRO A 489 11.59 -33.61 8.95
CA PRO A 489 12.42 -32.55 9.50
C PRO A 489 11.60 -31.29 9.78
N ASP A 490 12.05 -30.47 10.74
CA ASP A 490 11.38 -29.25 11.20
C ASP A 490 10.00 -29.46 11.86
N THR A 491 9.63 -30.71 12.15
CA THR A 491 8.43 -31.03 12.94
C THR A 491 8.79 -31.29 14.41
N THR A 492 7.97 -30.76 15.31
CA THR A 492 7.99 -31.14 16.73
C THR A 492 7.26 -32.46 16.93
N VAL A 493 6.06 -32.55 16.39
CA VAL A 493 5.22 -33.74 16.46
C VAL A 493 4.24 -33.75 15.29
N ILE A 494 3.86 -34.94 14.84
CA ILE A 494 2.68 -35.16 14.00
C ILE A 494 1.75 -36.11 14.75
N THR A 495 0.52 -35.68 14.99
CA THR A 495 -0.47 -36.53 15.68
C THR A 495 -0.86 -37.73 14.83
N PRO A 496 -1.23 -38.87 15.44
CA PRO A 496 -1.68 -40.04 14.70
C PRO A 496 -2.87 -39.70 13.79
N LEU A 497 -2.87 -40.26 12.58
CA LEU A 497 -3.97 -40.09 11.65
C LEU A 497 -5.24 -40.75 12.21
N THR A 498 -6.32 -39.98 12.28
CA THR A 498 -7.63 -40.43 12.77
C THR A 498 -8.66 -40.31 11.65
N ALA A 499 -9.47 -41.35 11.48
CA ALA A 499 -10.55 -41.33 10.50
C ALA A 499 -11.70 -40.45 10.99
N THR A 500 -12.33 -39.71 10.08
CA THR A 500 -13.60 -39.01 10.34
C THR A 500 -14.73 -40.00 10.65
N SER A 501 -15.86 -39.50 11.16
CA SER A 501 -17.03 -40.33 11.48
C SER A 501 -17.49 -41.22 10.33
N ASP A 502 -17.31 -40.73 9.11
CA ASP A 502 -17.77 -41.38 7.89
C ASP A 502 -16.69 -42.33 7.32
N GLY A 503 -15.48 -42.29 7.88
CA GLY A 503 -14.37 -43.17 7.52
C GLY A 503 -13.68 -42.86 6.19
N ASP A 504 -14.13 -41.82 5.47
CA ASP A 504 -13.65 -41.46 4.13
C ASP A 504 -12.47 -40.48 4.13
N VAL A 505 -12.22 -39.81 5.25
CA VAL A 505 -11.11 -38.85 5.39
C VAL A 505 -10.28 -39.19 6.61
N LEU A 506 -8.96 -39.15 6.49
CA LEU A 506 -8.03 -39.21 7.62
C LEU A 506 -7.54 -37.80 7.94
N THR A 507 -7.51 -37.46 9.22
CA THR A 507 -7.02 -36.17 9.71
C THR A 507 -5.88 -36.35 10.71
N GLY A 508 -4.86 -35.51 10.59
CA GLY A 508 -3.77 -35.39 11.55
C GLY A 508 -3.38 -33.92 11.75
N THR A 509 -2.51 -33.65 12.71
CA THR A 509 -2.04 -32.30 12.99
C THR A 509 -0.52 -32.32 13.13
N ALA A 510 0.17 -31.53 12.32
CA ALA A 510 1.60 -31.34 12.39
C ALA A 510 1.92 -30.00 13.07
N TYR A 511 2.86 -30.05 14.02
CA TYR A 511 3.36 -28.89 14.73
C TYR A 511 4.80 -28.62 14.31
N SER A 512 5.09 -27.37 13.91
CA SER A 512 6.44 -26.93 13.55
C SER A 512 7.31 -26.72 14.80
N VAL A 513 8.63 -26.91 14.65
CA VAL A 513 9.61 -26.49 15.68
C VAL A 513 9.76 -24.97 15.78
N ALA A 514 9.28 -24.24 14.78
CA ALA A 514 9.43 -22.80 14.64
C ALA A 514 8.06 -22.09 14.59
N ALA A 515 8.08 -20.76 14.69
CA ALA A 515 6.86 -19.97 14.60
C ALA A 515 6.23 -20.05 13.20
N PRO A 516 4.93 -19.72 13.05
CA PRO A 516 4.24 -19.77 11.75
C PRO A 516 4.88 -18.92 10.64
N GLN A 517 5.60 -17.85 11.04
CA GLN A 517 6.21 -16.90 10.12
C GLN A 517 7.69 -17.19 9.80
N ASP A 518 8.26 -18.24 10.40
CA ASP A 518 9.65 -18.66 10.19
C ASP A 518 9.75 -19.47 8.88
N GLU A 519 10.82 -19.25 8.12
CA GLU A 519 11.10 -19.94 6.85
C GLU A 519 11.12 -21.48 7.00
N ARG A 520 11.46 -21.98 8.19
CA ARG A 520 11.40 -23.43 8.50
C ARG A 520 9.98 -23.97 8.46
N THR A 521 8.99 -23.19 8.90
CA THR A 521 7.57 -23.59 8.83
C THR A 521 7.07 -23.58 7.38
N THR A 522 7.45 -22.58 6.59
CA THR A 522 7.17 -22.56 5.14
C THR A 522 7.77 -23.78 4.44
N SER A 523 9.03 -24.08 4.73
CA SER A 523 9.73 -25.24 4.18
C SER A 523 9.06 -26.56 4.59
N LEU A 524 8.53 -26.64 5.81
CA LEU A 524 7.77 -27.79 6.29
C LEU A 524 6.45 -27.96 5.54
N VAL A 525 5.67 -26.89 5.35
CA VAL A 525 4.41 -26.94 4.59
C VAL A 525 4.68 -27.42 3.17
N ASN A 526 5.67 -26.85 2.49
CA ASN A 526 5.99 -27.22 1.11
C ASN A 526 6.51 -28.65 1.02
N ARG A 527 7.35 -29.09 1.96
CA ARG A 527 7.81 -30.48 2.06
C ARG A 527 6.67 -31.46 2.30
N LEU A 528 5.72 -31.12 3.17
CA LEU A 528 4.55 -31.97 3.43
C LEU A 528 3.67 -32.08 2.17
N THR A 529 3.49 -30.98 1.47
CA THR A 529 2.60 -30.86 0.31
C THR A 529 3.19 -31.49 -0.95
N ASP A 530 4.46 -31.22 -1.25
CA ASP A 530 5.09 -31.59 -2.53
C ASP A 530 5.79 -32.96 -2.47
N ASP A 531 6.31 -33.36 -1.30
CA ASP A 531 7.16 -34.55 -1.17
C ASP A 531 6.50 -35.64 -0.29
N VAL A 532 6.21 -35.34 0.98
CA VAL A 532 5.91 -36.38 1.99
C VAL A 532 4.52 -36.97 1.79
N LEU A 533 3.48 -36.14 1.68
CA LEU A 533 2.10 -36.64 1.53
C LEU A 533 1.86 -37.32 0.17
N PRO A 534 2.34 -36.79 -0.97
CA PRO A 534 2.22 -37.50 -2.25
C PRO A 534 2.92 -38.86 -2.24
N GLN A 535 4.08 -38.98 -1.58
CA GLN A 535 4.76 -40.27 -1.40
C GLN A 535 4.01 -41.20 -0.45
N ALA A 536 3.38 -40.66 0.59
CA ALA A 536 2.58 -41.40 1.56
C ALA A 536 1.39 -42.13 0.93
N VAL A 537 0.79 -41.56 -0.12
CA VAL A 537 -0.37 -42.13 -0.82
C VAL A 537 -0.05 -42.72 -2.19
N SER A 538 1.23 -42.77 -2.56
CA SER A 538 1.68 -43.27 -3.86
C SER A 538 1.21 -44.69 -4.11
N GLY A 539 0.61 -44.92 -5.29
CA GLY A 539 0.01 -46.20 -5.67
C GLY A 539 -1.45 -46.38 -5.26
N THR A 540 -2.09 -45.35 -4.68
CA THR A 540 -3.51 -45.32 -4.37
C THR A 540 -4.23 -44.15 -5.05
N ASP A 541 -5.57 -44.19 -5.09
CA ASP A 541 -6.41 -43.11 -5.61
C ASP A 541 -6.74 -42.03 -4.54
N ALA A 542 -5.99 -41.99 -3.43
CA ALA A 542 -6.19 -41.00 -2.37
C ALA A 542 -5.61 -39.62 -2.77
N SER A 543 -6.26 -38.55 -2.30
CA SER A 543 -5.78 -37.18 -2.44
C SER A 543 -5.39 -36.61 -1.08
N THR A 544 -4.32 -35.80 -1.05
CA THR A 544 -3.75 -35.28 0.19
C THR A 544 -3.71 -33.77 0.20
N TYR A 545 -3.93 -33.20 1.38
CA TYR A 545 -4.01 -31.76 1.58
C TYR A 545 -3.38 -31.38 2.94
N VAL A 546 -2.54 -30.34 2.96
CA VAL A 546 -2.17 -29.58 4.15
C VAL A 546 -3.06 -28.34 4.25
N THR A 547 -3.79 -28.19 5.34
CA THR A 547 -4.71 -27.07 5.56
C THR A 547 -4.49 -26.43 6.93
N GLY A 548 -5.26 -25.39 7.24
CA GLY A 548 -5.06 -24.50 8.37
C GLY A 548 -4.62 -23.11 7.93
N THR A 549 -4.68 -22.15 8.87
CA THR A 549 -4.38 -20.73 8.60
C THR A 549 -2.94 -20.53 8.12
N THR A 550 -1.97 -21.21 8.73
CA THR A 550 -0.56 -21.14 8.32
C THR A 550 -0.33 -21.74 6.94
N ALA A 551 -0.99 -22.85 6.59
CA ALA A 551 -0.90 -23.42 5.24
C ALA A 551 -1.48 -22.46 4.19
N ALA A 552 -2.62 -21.82 4.47
CA ALA A 552 -3.21 -20.81 3.60
C ALA A 552 -2.31 -19.57 3.43
N GLN A 553 -1.62 -19.16 4.49
CA GLN A 553 -0.63 -18.06 4.43
C GLN A 553 0.59 -18.44 3.58
N VAL A 554 1.06 -19.69 3.66
CA VAL A 554 2.15 -20.19 2.81
C VAL A 554 1.73 -20.29 1.35
N ASP A 555 0.54 -20.83 1.06
CA ASP A 555 -0.02 -20.84 -0.30
C ASP A 555 -0.10 -19.42 -0.87
N PHE A 556 -0.59 -18.46 -0.06
CA PHE A 556 -0.65 -17.06 -0.45
C PHE A 556 0.74 -16.49 -0.75
N LEU A 557 1.72 -16.74 0.13
CA LEU A 557 3.11 -16.32 -0.03
C LEU A 557 3.71 -16.86 -1.33
N ASP A 558 3.51 -18.14 -1.65
CA ASP A 558 4.07 -18.78 -2.85
C ASP A 558 3.43 -18.25 -4.14
N ILE A 559 2.12 -18.00 -4.13
CA ILE A 559 1.44 -17.35 -5.26
C ILE A 559 1.95 -15.92 -5.41
N VAL A 560 2.09 -15.16 -4.31
CA VAL A 560 2.60 -13.79 -4.36
C VAL A 560 4.03 -13.78 -4.92
N SER A 561 4.93 -14.60 -4.36
CA SER A 561 6.34 -14.67 -4.79
C SER A 561 6.46 -15.04 -6.27
N SER A 562 5.67 -16.00 -6.75
CA SER A 562 5.67 -16.41 -8.17
C SER A 562 5.09 -15.34 -9.11
N ARG A 563 4.17 -14.50 -8.65
CA ARG A 563 3.53 -13.44 -9.45
C ARG A 563 4.26 -12.10 -9.41
N LEU A 564 5.08 -11.85 -8.39
CA LEU A 564 5.79 -10.59 -8.21
C LEU A 564 6.62 -10.18 -9.44
N PRO A 565 7.43 -11.05 -10.09
CA PRO A 565 8.18 -10.68 -11.28
C PRO A 565 7.28 -10.27 -12.45
N LEU A 566 6.12 -10.91 -12.58
CA LEU A 566 5.14 -10.59 -13.63
C LEU A 566 4.56 -9.20 -13.41
N ILE A 567 4.16 -8.87 -12.17
CA ILE A 567 3.63 -7.54 -11.83
C ILE A 567 4.67 -6.47 -12.11
N ILE A 568 5.92 -6.68 -11.68
CA ILE A 568 7.03 -5.77 -11.96
C ILE A 568 7.18 -5.56 -13.47
N ALA A 569 7.21 -6.63 -14.25
CA ALA A 569 7.34 -6.55 -15.71
C ALA A 569 6.19 -5.79 -16.36
N VAL A 570 4.94 -6.02 -15.91
CA VAL A 570 3.75 -5.35 -16.45
C VAL A 570 3.73 -3.86 -16.09
N VAL A 571 3.93 -3.52 -14.82
CA VAL A 571 3.90 -2.12 -14.36
C VAL A 571 5.03 -1.31 -15.00
N VAL A 572 6.25 -1.85 -15.01
CA VAL A 572 7.41 -1.22 -15.69
C VAL A 572 7.16 -1.12 -17.19
N GLY A 573 6.61 -2.16 -17.82
CA GLY A 573 6.31 -2.17 -19.25
C GLY A 573 5.26 -1.13 -19.63
N LEU A 574 4.14 -1.04 -18.90
CA LEU A 574 3.09 -0.05 -19.12
C LEU A 574 3.60 1.37 -18.95
N ALA A 575 4.37 1.61 -17.89
CA ALA A 575 5.01 2.90 -17.65
C ALA A 575 6.02 3.29 -18.73
N PHE A 576 6.87 2.35 -19.13
CA PHE A 576 7.81 2.51 -20.22
C PHE A 576 7.08 2.93 -21.49
N LEU A 577 5.94 2.30 -21.81
CA LEU A 577 5.10 2.68 -22.95
C LEU A 577 4.53 4.10 -22.81
N VAL A 578 4.09 4.51 -21.62
CA VAL A 578 3.59 5.87 -21.40
C VAL A 578 4.70 6.91 -21.59
N ILE A 579 5.86 6.73 -20.97
CA ILE A 579 7.00 7.67 -21.11
C ILE A 579 7.48 7.71 -22.56
N LEU A 580 7.54 6.55 -23.23
CA LEU A 580 7.88 6.45 -24.65
C LEU A 580 6.89 7.20 -25.54
N ALA A 581 5.59 7.11 -25.25
CA ALA A 581 4.54 7.81 -25.99
C ALA A 581 4.58 9.34 -25.78
N VAL A 582 4.88 9.78 -24.56
CA VAL A 582 4.94 11.21 -24.19
C VAL A 582 6.21 11.88 -24.73
N PHE A 583 7.37 11.27 -24.53
CA PHE A 583 8.66 11.91 -24.82
C PHE A 583 9.29 11.48 -26.13
N ARG A 584 8.82 10.39 -26.74
CA ARG A 584 9.41 9.82 -27.96
C ARG A 584 10.93 9.71 -27.84
N GLY A 585 11.40 9.17 -26.73
CA GLY A 585 12.82 8.93 -26.46
C GLY A 585 12.99 7.54 -25.87
N LEU A 586 13.51 6.60 -26.66
CA LEU A 586 13.66 5.21 -26.19
C LEU A 586 14.60 5.14 -24.99
N LEU A 587 15.74 5.86 -25.06
CA LEU A 587 16.71 5.90 -23.96
C LEU A 587 16.16 6.62 -22.73
N VAL A 588 15.31 7.63 -22.91
CA VAL A 588 14.63 8.34 -21.81
C VAL A 588 13.64 7.43 -21.08
N ALA A 589 12.91 6.59 -21.81
CA ALA A 589 12.01 5.59 -21.22
C ALA A 589 12.77 4.47 -20.51
N VAL A 590 13.84 3.93 -21.12
CA VAL A 590 14.68 2.90 -20.48
C VAL A 590 15.34 3.44 -19.21
N LYS A 591 15.95 4.63 -19.25
CA LYS A 591 16.62 5.19 -18.07
C LYS A 591 15.66 5.51 -16.93
N ALA A 592 14.44 5.99 -17.25
CA ALA A 592 13.39 6.20 -16.25
C ALA A 592 13.02 4.89 -15.55
N ALA A 593 12.73 3.84 -16.34
CA ALA A 593 12.40 2.52 -15.79
C ALA A 593 13.51 1.96 -14.88
N VAL A 594 14.78 2.04 -15.31
CA VAL A 594 15.91 1.54 -14.52
C VAL A 594 16.11 2.32 -13.23
N LEU A 595 16.07 3.66 -13.29
CA LEU A 595 16.25 4.50 -12.10
C LEU A 595 15.12 4.32 -11.10
N ASN A 596 13.87 4.17 -11.56
CA ASN A 596 12.73 3.92 -10.70
C ASN A 596 12.82 2.55 -10.01
N VAL A 597 13.17 1.50 -10.75
CA VAL A 597 13.39 0.16 -10.16
C VAL A 597 14.49 0.21 -9.10
N LEU A 598 15.59 0.93 -9.36
CA LEU A 598 16.69 1.07 -8.40
C LEU A 598 16.28 1.89 -7.16
N SER A 599 15.44 2.92 -7.32
CA SER A 599 14.87 3.70 -6.22
C SER A 599 13.93 2.87 -5.35
N ILE A 600 13.07 2.05 -5.98
CA ILE A 600 12.16 1.13 -5.30
C ILE A 600 12.95 0.07 -4.53
N ALA A 601 13.98 -0.52 -5.15
CA ALA A 601 14.85 -1.48 -4.49
C ALA A 601 15.55 -0.85 -3.26
N ALA A 602 16.01 0.40 -3.38
CA ALA A 602 16.59 1.11 -2.23
C ALA A 602 15.57 1.35 -1.11
N SER A 603 14.31 1.64 -1.45
CA SER A 603 13.23 1.74 -0.46
C SER A 603 12.93 0.40 0.22
N TYR A 604 12.86 -0.71 -0.54
CA TYR A 604 12.73 -2.04 0.06
C TYR A 604 13.87 -2.34 1.02
N GLY A 605 15.10 -1.99 0.66
CA GLY A 605 16.23 -2.23 1.54
C GLY A 605 16.16 -1.41 2.84
N VAL A 606 15.60 -0.19 2.81
CA VAL A 606 15.29 0.58 4.03
C VAL A 606 14.24 -0.13 4.88
N VAL A 607 13.15 -0.63 4.28
CA VAL A 607 12.11 -1.38 5.01
C VAL A 607 12.70 -2.64 5.64
N VAL A 608 13.48 -3.43 4.89
CA VAL A 608 14.17 -4.62 5.40
C VAL A 608 15.12 -4.27 6.55
N ALA A 609 15.94 -3.24 6.39
CA ALA A 609 16.89 -2.84 7.44
C ALA A 609 16.17 -2.43 8.74
N VAL A 610 15.03 -1.75 8.64
CA VAL A 610 14.28 -1.28 9.82
C VAL A 610 13.51 -2.42 10.50
N PHE A 611 12.75 -3.21 9.73
CA PHE A 611 11.83 -4.20 10.29
C PHE A 611 12.46 -5.58 10.51
N GLN A 612 13.40 -6.00 9.64
CA GLN A 612 14.03 -7.32 9.74
C GLN A 612 15.40 -7.28 10.42
N TRP A 613 16.19 -6.23 10.20
CA TRP A 613 17.48 -6.07 10.90
C TRP A 613 17.36 -5.25 12.19
N GLY A 614 16.16 -4.77 12.51
CA GLY A 614 15.85 -4.04 13.75
C GLY A 614 16.45 -2.63 13.84
N TRP A 615 16.87 -2.02 12.73
CA TRP A 615 17.45 -0.67 12.76
C TRP A 615 16.41 0.36 13.22
N GLY A 616 16.55 0.85 14.44
CA GLY A 616 15.60 1.80 15.02
C GLY A 616 14.27 1.18 15.48
N GLY A 617 14.13 -0.15 15.45
CA GLY A 617 12.92 -0.87 15.85
C GLY A 617 12.33 -0.43 17.21
N PRO A 618 13.13 -0.34 18.30
CA PRO A 618 12.63 0.11 19.60
C PRO A 618 12.11 1.55 19.62
N ALA A 619 12.69 2.43 18.79
CA ALA A 619 12.25 3.82 18.68
C ALA A 619 10.96 3.98 17.85
N LEU A 620 10.65 2.98 17.03
CA LEU A 620 9.49 2.92 16.14
C LEU A 620 8.33 2.09 16.71
N GLY A 621 8.49 1.57 17.94
CA GLY A 621 7.48 0.74 18.61
C GLY A 621 7.38 -0.69 18.05
N VAL A 622 8.38 -1.14 17.30
CA VAL A 622 8.43 -2.51 16.75
C VAL A 622 9.22 -3.40 17.72
N SER A 623 8.57 -4.46 18.20
CA SER A 623 9.16 -5.38 19.18
C SER A 623 9.69 -6.64 18.50
N GLY A 624 10.97 -6.64 18.13
CA GLY A 624 11.66 -7.79 17.52
C GLY A 624 11.76 -7.73 15.99
N ASP A 625 12.27 -8.81 15.40
CA ASP A 625 12.41 -8.95 13.96
C ASP A 625 11.06 -9.34 13.37
N VAL A 626 10.49 -8.48 12.52
CA VAL A 626 9.17 -8.69 11.91
C VAL A 626 9.35 -8.97 10.42
N PRO A 627 8.83 -10.09 9.90
CA PRO A 627 8.89 -10.38 8.47
C PRO A 627 8.09 -9.35 7.68
N ILE A 628 8.43 -9.15 6.41
CA ILE A 628 7.68 -8.22 5.56
C ILE A 628 6.41 -8.93 5.10
N GLU A 629 5.27 -8.29 5.34
CA GLU A 629 3.97 -8.79 4.90
C GLU A 629 3.97 -9.08 3.39
N SER A 630 3.51 -10.26 3.00
CA SER A 630 3.73 -10.82 1.66
C SER A 630 3.23 -9.91 0.52
N TYR A 631 2.09 -9.24 0.70
CA TYR A 631 1.52 -8.34 -0.32
C TYR A 631 2.11 -6.92 -0.33
N VAL A 632 2.84 -6.51 0.72
CA VAL A 632 3.39 -5.15 0.84
C VAL A 632 4.35 -4.80 -0.31
N PRO A 633 5.30 -5.66 -0.72
CA PRO A 633 6.15 -5.37 -1.87
C PRO A 633 5.36 -5.16 -3.16
N MET A 634 4.33 -5.95 -3.44
CA MET A 634 3.52 -5.75 -4.66
C MET A 634 2.83 -4.38 -4.65
N MET A 635 2.17 -4.05 -3.54
CA MET A 635 1.48 -2.78 -3.37
C MET A 635 2.46 -1.61 -3.43
N MET A 636 3.54 -1.68 -2.67
CA MET A 636 4.54 -0.62 -2.63
C MET A 636 5.21 -0.44 -3.99
N PHE A 637 5.49 -1.51 -4.73
CA PHE A 637 5.96 -1.41 -6.11
C PHE A 637 5.01 -0.57 -6.95
N ALA A 638 3.73 -0.95 -7.01
CA ALA A 638 2.74 -0.28 -7.85
C ALA A 638 2.54 1.19 -7.44
N ILE A 639 2.44 1.47 -6.13
CA ILE A 639 2.24 2.81 -5.59
C ILE A 639 3.46 3.69 -5.87
N VAL A 640 4.64 3.27 -5.42
CA VAL A 640 5.88 4.05 -5.60
C VAL A 640 6.14 4.30 -7.06
N PHE A 641 5.98 3.27 -7.89
CA PHE A 641 6.22 3.40 -9.31
C PHE A 641 5.27 4.44 -9.93
N GLY A 642 3.98 4.41 -9.56
CA GLY A 642 3.01 5.42 -9.96
C GLY A 642 3.44 6.83 -9.53
N LEU A 643 3.78 7.03 -8.26
CA LEU A 643 4.13 8.33 -7.67
C LEU A 643 5.46 8.91 -8.21
N SER A 644 6.43 8.04 -8.51
CA SER A 644 7.76 8.45 -8.99
C SER A 644 7.68 9.03 -10.41
N MET A 645 6.81 8.50 -11.27
CA MET A 645 6.67 8.94 -12.66
C MET A 645 6.25 10.40 -12.79
N ASP A 646 5.38 10.88 -11.91
CA ASP A 646 4.81 12.23 -11.93
C ASP A 646 5.88 13.31 -12.11
N TYR A 647 6.94 13.19 -11.33
CA TYR A 647 7.98 14.18 -11.31
C TYR A 647 9.09 13.94 -12.32
N GLU A 648 9.34 12.68 -12.68
CA GLU A 648 10.23 12.41 -13.80
C GLU A 648 9.64 13.01 -15.08
N ILE A 649 8.33 12.86 -15.30
CA ILE A 649 7.63 13.54 -16.39
C ILE A 649 7.79 15.06 -16.25
N PHE A 650 7.54 15.64 -15.08
CA PHE A 650 7.67 17.10 -14.89
C PHE A 650 9.08 17.63 -15.19
N LEU A 651 10.13 16.99 -14.67
CA LEU A 651 11.52 17.37 -14.91
C LEU A 651 11.89 17.17 -16.39
N LEU A 652 11.55 16.03 -16.98
CA LEU A 652 11.85 15.72 -18.37
C LEU A 652 11.12 16.65 -19.35
N SER A 653 9.89 17.06 -19.04
CA SER A 653 9.14 18.03 -19.84
C SER A 653 9.88 19.37 -19.89
N ARG A 654 10.39 19.85 -18.76
CA ARG A 654 11.18 21.09 -18.72
C ARG A 654 12.53 20.97 -19.43
N ILE A 655 13.19 19.83 -19.32
CA ILE A 655 14.43 19.56 -20.09
C ILE A 655 14.11 19.52 -21.59
N HIS A 656 13.02 18.87 -21.99
CA HIS A 656 12.60 18.75 -23.38
C HIS A 656 12.27 20.11 -23.99
N GLU A 657 11.50 20.93 -23.27
CA GLU A 657 11.14 22.29 -23.69
C GLU A 657 12.39 23.15 -23.92
N ALA A 658 13.33 23.16 -22.96
CA ALA A 658 14.58 23.88 -23.11
C ALA A 658 15.43 23.33 -24.28
N TRP A 659 15.41 22.01 -24.51
CA TRP A 659 16.14 21.37 -25.60
C TRP A 659 15.57 21.70 -26.97
N VAL A 660 14.24 21.71 -27.13
CA VAL A 660 13.57 22.11 -28.38
C VAL A 660 13.89 23.56 -28.74
N ASN A 661 13.99 24.43 -27.74
CA ASN A 661 14.26 25.86 -27.95
C ASN A 661 15.75 26.17 -28.21
N THR A 662 16.68 25.49 -27.52
CA THR A 662 18.11 25.85 -27.54
C THR A 662 19.00 24.89 -28.33
N GLY A 663 18.60 23.62 -28.46
CA GLY A 663 19.40 22.56 -29.05
C GLY A 663 20.65 22.15 -28.23
N ASP A 664 20.88 22.74 -27.06
CA ASP A 664 22.00 22.43 -26.17
C ASP A 664 21.56 21.50 -25.02
N PRO A 665 21.94 20.21 -25.01
CA PRO A 665 21.54 19.27 -23.97
C PRO A 665 21.98 19.68 -22.57
N LYS A 666 23.16 20.30 -22.45
CA LYS A 666 23.78 20.60 -21.15
C LYS A 666 23.13 21.80 -20.49
N ALA A 667 23.01 22.90 -21.24
CA ALA A 667 22.30 24.09 -20.78
C ALA A 667 20.82 23.79 -20.48
N SER A 668 20.18 22.93 -21.28
CA SER A 668 18.77 22.54 -21.07
C SER A 668 18.57 21.80 -19.74
N VAL A 669 19.44 20.85 -19.41
CA VAL A 669 19.39 20.15 -18.12
C VAL A 669 19.64 21.11 -16.97
N ALA A 670 20.63 21.99 -17.09
CA ALA A 670 20.96 22.92 -16.02
C ALA A 670 19.84 23.93 -15.74
N HIS A 671 19.22 24.44 -16.81
CA HIS A 671 18.10 25.37 -16.72
C HIS A 671 16.86 24.72 -16.13
N ALA A 672 16.50 23.51 -16.59
CA ALA A 672 15.38 22.76 -16.04
C ALA A 672 15.59 22.45 -14.55
N LEU A 673 16.79 22.06 -14.14
CA LEU A 673 17.10 21.80 -12.74
C LEU A 673 16.98 23.07 -11.88
N GLU A 674 17.45 24.22 -12.37
CA GLU A 674 17.38 25.49 -11.63
C GLU A 674 15.93 25.89 -11.29
N ILE A 675 15.02 25.75 -12.25
CA ILE A 675 13.63 26.17 -12.08
C ILE A 675 12.82 25.15 -11.25
N THR A 676 13.07 23.86 -11.46
CA THR A 676 12.25 22.78 -10.87
C THR A 676 12.74 22.29 -9.51
N ALA A 677 14.04 22.37 -9.21
CA ALA A 677 14.62 21.76 -8.01
C ALA A 677 13.94 22.22 -6.71
N ARG A 678 13.59 23.52 -6.62
CA ARG A 678 12.95 24.08 -5.43
C ARG A 678 11.53 23.56 -5.24
N VAL A 679 10.74 23.50 -6.33
CA VAL A 679 9.36 23.01 -6.30
C VAL A 679 9.34 21.53 -5.97
N ILE A 680 10.18 20.73 -6.65
CA ILE A 680 10.31 19.29 -6.42
C ILE A 680 10.69 18.99 -4.96
N THR A 681 11.68 19.70 -4.42
CA THR A 681 12.13 19.47 -3.02
C THR A 681 11.03 19.81 -2.02
N CYS A 682 10.26 20.89 -2.24
CA CYS A 682 9.15 21.24 -1.36
C CYS A 682 8.03 20.19 -1.42
N ALA A 683 7.64 19.78 -2.62
CA ALA A 683 6.62 18.75 -2.83
C ALA A 683 7.01 17.41 -2.18
N ALA A 684 8.27 17.00 -2.39
CA ALA A 684 8.82 15.80 -1.77
C ALA A 684 8.84 15.86 -0.24
N LEU A 685 9.25 16.99 0.36
CA LEU A 685 9.24 17.15 1.82
C LEU A 685 7.83 17.00 2.41
N ILE A 686 6.80 17.48 1.70
CA ILE A 686 5.41 17.34 2.13
C ILE A 686 4.98 15.87 2.08
N MET A 687 5.21 15.22 0.94
CA MET A 687 4.88 13.80 0.74
C MET A 687 5.59 12.90 1.75
N VAL A 688 6.89 13.11 1.97
CA VAL A 688 7.68 12.40 2.98
C VAL A 688 7.09 12.62 4.37
N SER A 689 6.66 13.84 4.71
CA SER A 689 6.08 14.13 6.02
C SER A 689 4.72 13.45 6.23
N VAL A 690 3.87 13.43 5.20
CA VAL A 690 2.55 12.77 5.26
C VAL A 690 2.71 11.26 5.38
N PHE A 691 3.56 10.63 4.58
CA PHE A 691 3.81 9.19 4.69
C PHE A 691 4.53 8.81 5.98
N ALA A 692 5.47 9.65 6.45
CA ALA A 692 6.15 9.42 7.72
C ALA A 692 5.22 9.54 8.93
N ALA A 693 4.08 10.23 8.83
CA ALA A 693 3.10 10.28 9.91
C ALA A 693 2.46 8.91 10.21
N PHE A 694 2.31 8.07 9.18
CA PHE A 694 1.79 6.71 9.31
C PHE A 694 2.76 5.74 10.03
N ILE A 695 4.02 6.14 10.25
CA ILE A 695 4.99 5.39 11.07
C ILE A 695 4.55 5.33 12.54
N ILE A 696 3.65 6.23 12.98
CA ILE A 696 3.13 6.26 14.35
C ILE A 696 1.94 5.30 14.54
N SER A 697 1.32 4.80 13.45
CA SER A 697 0.15 3.91 13.52
C SER A 697 0.46 2.62 14.30
N ASP A 698 -0.49 2.10 15.07
CA ASP A 698 -0.30 0.83 15.78
C ASP A 698 -0.26 -0.38 14.83
N ASN A 699 -0.80 -0.23 13.62
CA ASN A 699 -0.76 -1.27 12.59
C ASN A 699 0.61 -1.33 11.90
N ILE A 700 1.27 -2.48 11.98
CA ILE A 700 2.63 -2.69 11.46
C ILE A 700 2.67 -2.62 9.92
N VAL A 701 1.65 -3.12 9.23
CA VAL A 701 1.56 -3.03 7.76
C VAL A 701 1.52 -1.56 7.32
N VAL A 702 0.73 -0.75 8.03
CA VAL A 702 0.61 0.70 7.78
C VAL A 702 1.95 1.39 8.06
N LYS A 703 2.65 1.04 9.14
CA LYS A 703 4.01 1.53 9.44
C LYS A 703 5.00 1.17 8.33
N MET A 704 4.99 -0.08 7.85
CA MET A 704 5.88 -0.56 6.78
C MET A 704 5.66 0.22 5.48
N LEU A 705 4.41 0.38 5.07
CA LEU A 705 4.08 1.14 3.86
C LEU A 705 4.38 2.62 4.03
N GLY A 706 4.04 3.23 5.17
CA GLY A 706 4.37 4.63 5.47
C GLY A 706 5.87 4.90 5.39
N LEU A 707 6.69 4.06 6.03
CA LEU A 707 8.15 4.15 5.97
C LEU A 707 8.67 3.96 4.54
N GLY A 708 8.23 2.91 3.86
CA GLY A 708 8.73 2.57 2.53
C GLY A 708 8.35 3.60 1.47
N LEU A 709 7.12 4.13 1.50
CA LEU A 709 6.69 5.23 0.64
C LEU A 709 7.45 6.52 0.96
N ALA A 710 7.62 6.87 2.23
CA ALA A 710 8.39 8.05 2.63
C ALA A 710 9.87 7.94 2.19
N ALA A 711 10.51 6.81 2.45
CA ALA A 711 11.88 6.54 2.04
C ALA A 711 12.02 6.58 0.52
N SER A 712 11.07 6.00 -0.21
CA SER A 712 11.10 6.01 -1.66
C SER A 712 10.98 7.42 -2.24
N VAL A 713 10.01 8.22 -1.78
CA VAL A 713 9.87 9.60 -2.25
C VAL A 713 11.11 10.43 -1.91
N LEU A 714 11.70 10.23 -0.73
CA LEU A 714 12.93 10.91 -0.32
C LEU A 714 14.09 10.57 -1.25
N ILE A 715 14.32 9.28 -1.50
CA ILE A 715 15.38 8.77 -2.37
C ILE A 715 15.17 9.26 -3.81
N ASP A 716 13.94 9.18 -4.31
CA ASP A 716 13.59 9.56 -5.66
C ASP A 716 13.76 11.08 -5.88
N ALA A 717 13.22 11.89 -4.97
CA ALA A 717 13.31 13.33 -5.10
C ALA A 717 14.74 13.88 -4.94
N THR A 718 15.62 13.19 -4.20
CA THR A 718 16.98 13.66 -3.93
C THR A 718 18.03 12.95 -4.80
N VAL A 719 18.21 11.65 -4.62
CA VAL A 719 19.25 10.86 -5.29
C VAL A 719 18.90 10.62 -6.76
N VAL A 720 17.64 10.33 -7.07
CA VAL A 720 17.26 10.09 -8.46
C VAL A 720 17.15 11.42 -9.22
N ARG A 721 16.29 12.34 -8.77
CA ARG A 721 15.93 13.51 -9.56
C ARG A 721 16.91 14.67 -9.52
N LEU A 722 17.56 14.96 -8.38
CA LEU A 722 18.53 16.06 -8.32
C LEU A 722 19.93 15.63 -8.76
N LEU A 723 20.21 14.33 -8.76
CA LEU A 723 21.56 13.79 -8.95
C LEU A 723 21.68 12.86 -10.16
N LEU A 724 20.97 11.73 -10.19
CA LEU A 724 21.12 10.71 -11.25
C LEU A 724 20.52 11.14 -12.59
N VAL A 725 19.28 11.65 -12.60
CA VAL A 725 18.60 12.05 -13.85
C VAL A 725 19.39 13.13 -14.60
N PRO A 726 19.86 14.23 -13.98
CA PRO A 726 20.69 15.22 -14.66
C PRO A 726 22.02 14.64 -15.16
N ALA A 727 22.67 13.77 -14.38
CA ALA A 727 23.92 13.13 -14.79
C ALA A 727 23.73 12.19 -15.99
N VAL A 728 22.68 11.38 -16.01
CA VAL A 728 22.37 10.48 -17.12
C VAL A 728 21.98 11.28 -18.37
N MET A 729 21.12 12.30 -18.23
CA MET A 729 20.71 13.14 -19.36
C MET A 729 21.87 13.91 -19.98
N THR A 730 22.79 14.42 -19.17
CA THR A 730 24.01 15.10 -19.67
C THR A 730 24.96 14.14 -20.39
N LEU A 731 25.04 12.88 -19.96
CA LEU A 731 25.84 11.84 -20.64
C LEU A 731 25.21 11.35 -21.95
N LEU A 732 23.88 11.14 -21.96
CA LEU A 732 23.15 10.75 -23.17
C LEU A 732 23.14 11.87 -24.22
N GLY A 733 23.14 13.13 -23.79
CA GLY A 733 23.18 14.29 -24.67
C GLY A 733 22.06 14.26 -25.71
N ARG A 734 22.43 14.39 -26.99
CA ARG A 734 21.45 14.35 -28.11
C ARG A 734 20.82 12.97 -28.31
N ALA A 735 21.47 11.90 -27.89
CA ALA A 735 20.94 10.54 -28.06
C ALA A 735 19.73 10.27 -27.15
N ALA A 736 19.56 11.05 -26.07
CA ALA A 736 18.42 10.91 -25.16
C ALA A 736 17.07 10.96 -25.91
N TRP A 737 16.97 11.85 -26.89
CA TRP A 737 15.75 12.12 -27.66
C TRP A 737 15.66 11.31 -28.97
N TRP A 738 16.51 10.30 -29.14
CA TRP A 738 16.51 9.48 -30.34
C TRP A 738 15.38 8.45 -30.33
N THR A 739 14.68 8.34 -31.47
CA THR A 739 13.69 7.29 -31.75
C THR A 739 13.98 6.54 -33.05
N PRO A 740 13.78 5.21 -33.07
CA PRO A 740 13.78 4.45 -34.30
C PRO A 740 12.66 4.92 -35.26
N ARG A 741 12.98 5.08 -36.55
CA ARG A 741 12.01 5.45 -37.61
C ARG A 741 10.70 4.64 -37.64
N PRO A 742 10.69 3.29 -37.47
CA PRO A 742 9.43 2.55 -37.47
C PRO A 742 8.55 2.87 -36.25
N LEU A 743 9.18 3.19 -35.11
CA LEU A 743 8.49 3.50 -33.87
C LEU A 743 7.87 4.90 -33.93
N ASP A 744 8.60 5.88 -34.47
CA ASP A 744 8.11 7.26 -34.64
C ASP A 744 6.86 7.35 -35.54
N ARG A 745 6.67 6.38 -36.44
CA ARG A 745 5.49 6.29 -37.32
C ARG A 745 4.23 5.77 -36.60
N ILE A 746 4.40 5.00 -35.51
CA ILE A 746 3.30 4.34 -34.78
C ILE A 746 2.90 5.15 -33.54
N LEU A 747 3.85 5.87 -32.93
CA LEU A 747 3.60 6.58 -31.69
C LEU A 747 2.60 7.74 -31.87
N PRO A 748 1.65 7.93 -30.93
CA PRO A 748 0.74 9.09 -30.94
C PRO A 748 1.50 10.39 -30.68
N HIS A 749 0.96 11.53 -31.14
CA HIS A 749 1.51 12.86 -30.83
C HIS A 749 0.86 13.38 -29.54
N LEU A 750 1.43 13.02 -28.40
CA LEU A 750 1.01 13.52 -27.09
C LEU A 750 1.99 14.60 -26.62
N SER A 751 1.49 15.77 -26.25
CA SER A 751 2.31 16.83 -25.64
C SER A 751 2.09 16.83 -24.13
N ALA A 752 3.18 16.84 -23.36
CA ALA A 752 3.11 16.78 -21.89
C ALA A 752 2.43 18.02 -21.25
N GLU A 753 2.49 19.21 -21.87
CA GLU A 753 1.93 20.47 -21.33
C GLU A 753 0.71 21.02 -22.11
N GLY A 754 0.11 20.22 -22.99
CA GLY A 754 -0.90 20.74 -23.93
C GLY A 754 -0.25 21.57 -25.04
N SER A 755 -0.93 21.73 -26.17
CA SER A 755 -0.37 22.35 -27.39
C SER A 755 0.15 23.78 -27.13
N ALA A 756 1.44 23.93 -26.88
CA ALA A 756 2.14 25.18 -27.08
C ALA A 756 2.09 25.51 -28.57
N GLU A 757 1.58 26.70 -28.88
CA GLU A 757 1.46 27.23 -30.23
C GLU A 757 2.85 27.20 -30.90
N PRO A 758 3.01 26.62 -32.10
CA PRO A 758 4.30 26.64 -32.77
C PRO A 758 4.75 28.10 -32.96
N PRO A 759 6.05 28.40 -32.81
CA PRO A 759 6.53 29.77 -33.02
C PRO A 759 6.14 30.23 -34.43
N PRO A 760 5.78 31.50 -34.61
CA PRO A 760 5.36 32.01 -35.92
C PRO A 760 6.47 31.69 -36.92
N GLU A 761 6.09 31.02 -38.02
CA GLU A 761 6.98 30.82 -39.16
C GLU A 761 7.61 32.16 -39.49
N ARG A 762 8.94 32.23 -39.37
CA ARG A 762 9.69 33.30 -40.01
C ARG A 762 9.49 33.09 -41.50
N THR A 763 8.49 33.77 -42.07
CA THR A 763 8.37 33.91 -43.51
C THR A 763 9.67 34.51 -44.05
N PRO A 764 10.13 34.03 -45.21
CA PRO A 764 11.52 34.11 -45.67
C PRO A 764 12.10 35.53 -45.78
#